data_AF-K1ZTE8-F1
#
_entry.id   AF-K1ZTE8-F1
#
_cell.length_a   1.000
_cell.length_b   1.000
_cell.length_c   1.000
_cell.angle_alpha   90.00
_cell.angle_beta   90.00
_cell.angle_gamma   90.00
#
_symmetry.space_group_name_H-M   'P 1'
#
loop_
_entity.id
_entity.type
_entity.pdbx_description
1 polymer ?
#
loop_
_entity_poly.entity_id
_entity_poly.type
_entity_poly.pdbx_seq_one_letter_code
_entity_poly.pdbx_strand_id
1 'polypeptide(L)'
;MTDQDFQKKGSPEEGDEGAQDNLNATMMSIDVSNLNLSGADTKTEIKIEMPSDNEIIQEQLEQKKSPLTRFLHKLFTRHHEPLSRAHKALPDFLTSYENVWFCDPRTPILQQLFFYMLRLLILGAGCFLHTYLFARILPELDAANPAQKILVVLLGVDVLLVVLVLITKSSPSWLVSLPLSVLAVLFAYFATFLHTADPYLFAVNTSTISALLNLFYTVVMGYVFLISIFEAGERLLGKLFLGVLSVLCLSPMIICFITGLNLEMSFFGYGRMADWPHYTQPVFIVFHVLMPILFCSFFLMAILPIAAPRQKARRGVARSLAVLMLSLVIANFAFMQKNRVFHVFNLFMPQRLEVGGVLLEVLNHKLRVETKNFSKQAGQDNNARYQFDLNQGQKPNQFLLQVVDQFGFPVRGLFREDLEISCDGEKVTKIKFAEQPHMDPKKGNYLLEVDLKEKAPLLTWDRKKNKFATTDHVSFTMEDPSLVQRVLVKHNEEVLLDVENPKDTGFQLPLNYFNVGDYNLSIALFDASGQEVFNEYFPFSVQAEPDVRLLYPVDGDAVRADLMVLLLPKHLQPSTIQSVTYTIDNQMVFEVKQDFFLQTIDVSELREGEHTLKVLMVHEGGKISKKVKFQKTATAPLLHITKPAMGAYASQTAQISFELAESPDSKIAGIKLYVNGDIFQDFSVEEQGLSLPVSRWLQPEIYLTVQATLENGLKVSDWIQLNKGLGLLDVNFNVATLNFLNLKNVAVILDASISQLDNWHGKEKWRAVKKIVMDPDVDAKIKLLNPSYLVFGSQRPHYFGDCDDQQVLVKQGGYSKAFIKRQLSKLEPNGVSALLAALKEAYRQQPDKIYLFADNKDSCDDSFRGLEKLIRGSPQTQIVIFALGQITPDTVQWFEKLAEKTGGRLFQPENYDALKKNWLDEMVLSYELYSGDELVSRVPLGEKKYYLDPGEYRLQIPYGHETESMELSLENGSHVTLEITGEKGKIKVNQITEHL
;
A
#
# COMPACT_ATOMS: atom_id res chain seq x y z
N MET A 1 20.74 -49.75 -37.75
CA MET A 1 21.54 -50.95 -37.47
C MET A 1 21.54 -51.10 -35.96
N THR A 2 20.81 -52.12 -35.47
CA THR A 2 20.64 -52.63 -34.08
C THR A 2 20.18 -51.61 -33.03
N ASP A 3 18.89 -51.46 -32.69
CA ASP A 3 17.93 -52.38 -32.00
C ASP A 3 18.44 -52.98 -30.68
N GLN A 4 17.84 -52.59 -29.55
CA GLN A 4 17.12 -53.53 -28.67
C GLN A 4 16.30 -52.82 -27.57
N ASP A 5 14.98 -53.06 -27.64
CA ASP A 5 13.97 -52.89 -26.59
C ASP A 5 14.13 -53.89 -25.43
N PHE A 6 13.74 -53.50 -24.21
CA PHE A 6 13.10 -54.40 -23.25
C PHE A 6 12.14 -53.68 -22.30
N GLN A 7 10.85 -54.02 -22.40
CA GLN A 7 9.78 -53.71 -21.44
C GLN A 7 9.75 -54.75 -20.30
N LYS A 8 9.41 -54.34 -19.05
CA LYS A 8 8.19 -54.79 -18.33
C LYS A 8 8.05 -54.26 -16.89
N LYS A 9 6.91 -53.58 -16.68
CA LYS A 9 5.91 -53.66 -15.58
C LYS A 9 6.34 -54.00 -14.14
N GLY A 10 5.95 -53.09 -13.23
CA GLY A 10 5.62 -53.38 -11.83
C GLY A 10 5.18 -52.12 -11.06
N SER A 11 3.88 -51.92 -10.89
CA SER A 11 3.25 -51.12 -9.82
C SER A 11 2.66 -52.12 -8.79
N PRO A 12 2.43 -51.81 -7.49
CA PRO A 12 1.72 -50.60 -7.03
C PRO A 12 2.11 -50.02 -5.63
N GLU A 13 1.35 -48.98 -5.24
CA GLU A 13 1.00 -48.52 -3.88
C GLU A 13 1.82 -47.42 -3.16
N GLU A 14 1.16 -46.26 -3.07
CA GLU A 14 0.93 -45.34 -1.92
C GLU A 14 2.06 -44.96 -0.94
N GLY A 15 2.21 -43.64 -0.77
CA GLY A 15 2.92 -43.03 0.35
C GLY A 15 3.32 -41.57 0.10
N ASP A 16 2.33 -40.67 0.12
CA ASP A 16 2.50 -39.22 0.09
C ASP A 16 2.87 -38.73 1.51
N GLU A 17 4.07 -38.18 1.71
CA GLU A 17 4.38 -37.23 2.79
C GLU A 17 5.67 -36.46 2.43
N GLY A 18 5.49 -35.21 1.98
CA GLY A 18 6.55 -34.31 1.54
C GLY A 18 7.40 -33.79 2.69
N ALA A 19 8.71 -34.03 2.61
CA ALA A 19 9.72 -33.51 3.50
C ALA A 19 10.20 -32.11 3.07
N GLN A 20 10.49 -31.31 4.09
CA GLN A 20 10.95 -29.94 4.11
C GLN A 20 12.34 -29.73 3.50
N ASP A 21 12.50 -28.54 2.90
CA ASP A 21 13.65 -27.64 2.85
C ASP A 21 15.00 -28.15 3.39
N ASN A 22 16.01 -28.17 2.51
CA ASN A 22 17.42 -28.07 2.88
C ASN A 22 18.13 -27.07 1.94
N LEU A 23 18.30 -25.84 2.41
CA LEU A 23 19.25 -24.86 1.87
C LEU A 23 20.57 -24.98 2.65
N ASN A 24 21.62 -25.36 1.93
CA ASN A 24 22.99 -25.46 2.41
C ASN A 24 23.54 -24.07 2.81
N ALA A 25 24.05 -23.97 4.04
CA ALA A 25 24.95 -22.91 4.48
C ALA A 25 26.41 -23.36 4.29
N THR A 26 27.20 -22.60 3.55
CA THR A 26 28.65 -22.79 3.45
C THR A 26 29.35 -21.77 4.35
N MET A 27 29.84 -22.24 5.50
CA MET A 27 30.83 -21.53 6.31
C MET A 27 32.23 -21.85 5.77
N MET A 28 32.98 -20.83 5.35
CA MET A 28 34.43 -20.92 5.23
C MET A 28 35.08 -20.27 6.45
N SER A 29 35.82 -21.09 7.18
CA SER A 29 36.76 -20.72 8.24
C SER A 29 38.00 -20.06 7.65
N ILE A 30 38.41 -18.91 8.19
CA ILE A 30 39.77 -18.40 8.04
C ILE A 30 40.40 -18.30 9.44
N ASP A 31 41.50 -19.03 9.55
CA ASP A 31 42.44 -19.12 10.66
C ASP A 31 43.26 -17.84 10.75
N VAL A 32 43.35 -17.25 11.95
CA VAL A 32 44.24 -16.13 12.24
C VAL A 32 45.02 -16.47 13.49
N SER A 33 46.29 -16.84 13.29
CA SER A 33 47.28 -16.98 14.35
C SER A 33 48.22 -15.77 14.39
N ASN A 34 48.35 -15.24 15.61
CA ASN A 34 49.49 -14.52 16.17
C ASN A 34 49.94 -13.18 15.56
N LEU A 35 49.64 -12.09 16.29
CA LEU A 35 50.61 -11.04 16.57
C LEU A 35 50.31 -10.41 17.95
N ASN A 36 51.18 -10.74 18.90
CA ASN A 36 51.29 -10.11 20.22
C ASN A 36 51.73 -8.66 20.06
N LEU A 37 51.01 -7.72 20.69
CA LEU A 37 51.62 -6.52 21.27
C LEU A 37 50.83 -6.12 22.52
N SER A 38 51.54 -6.15 23.64
CA SER A 38 51.13 -5.84 25.00
C SER A 38 50.77 -4.38 25.20
N GLY A 39 49.75 -4.08 26.03
CA GLY A 39 49.51 -2.73 26.52
C GLY A 39 48.35 -2.61 27.52
N ALA A 40 48.68 -2.81 28.80
CA ALA A 40 48.02 -2.28 30.01
C ALA A 40 46.49 -2.46 30.21
N ASP A 41 46.16 -3.49 31.00
CA ASP A 41 44.92 -3.64 31.76
C ASP A 41 44.72 -2.49 32.75
N THR A 42 43.57 -1.80 32.69
CA THR A 42 42.95 -1.13 33.84
C THR A 42 41.50 -1.57 33.95
N LYS A 43 41.26 -2.63 34.73
CA LYS A 43 39.94 -3.00 35.24
C LYS A 43 39.49 -1.95 36.26
N THR A 44 38.35 -1.33 36.01
CA THR A 44 37.61 -0.56 37.02
C THR A 44 36.24 -1.21 37.18
N GLU A 45 36.07 -2.02 38.22
CA GLU A 45 34.76 -2.46 38.71
C GLU A 45 34.06 -1.27 39.36
N ILE A 46 32.89 -0.89 38.84
CA ILE A 46 31.99 0.03 39.53
C ILE A 46 30.90 -0.80 40.20
N LYS A 47 31.04 -0.89 41.52
CA LYS A 47 30.10 -1.49 42.47
C LYS A 47 28.91 -0.54 42.63
N ILE A 48 27.72 -0.97 42.23
CA ILE A 48 26.48 -0.23 42.49
C ILE A 48 26.01 -0.59 43.90
N GLU A 49 26.25 0.32 44.85
CA GLU A 49 25.59 0.31 46.15
C GLU A 49 24.14 0.81 45.99
N MET A 50 23.18 -0.03 46.34
CA MET A 50 21.80 0.40 46.55
C MET A 50 21.71 1.12 47.90
N PRO A 51 20.99 2.25 48.01
CA PRO A 51 20.55 2.74 49.32
C PRO A 51 19.35 1.92 49.77
N SER A 52 19.53 1.20 50.88
CA SER A 52 18.47 0.70 51.72
C SER A 52 17.88 1.82 52.58
N ASP A 53 16.66 1.52 53.05
CA ASP A 53 16.02 2.01 54.26
C ASP A 53 15.09 3.24 54.17
N ASN A 54 13.79 2.92 54.15
CA ASN A 54 12.89 3.13 55.29
C ASN A 54 13.40 4.07 56.41
N GLU A 55 12.72 5.19 56.61
CA GLU A 55 11.91 5.52 57.81
C GLU A 55 11.28 6.92 57.64
N ILE A 56 9.94 7.02 57.62
CA ILE A 56 9.07 7.54 58.69
C ILE A 56 9.26 9.04 59.03
N ILE A 57 8.22 9.83 58.75
CA ILE A 57 7.51 10.84 59.58
C ILE A 57 6.45 11.49 58.65
N GLN A 58 5.16 11.15 58.70
CA GLN A 58 4.11 11.74 59.55
C GLN A 58 4.11 13.29 59.60
N GLU A 59 3.23 13.96 58.85
CA GLU A 59 2.09 14.70 59.44
C GLU A 59 1.24 15.47 58.39
N GLN A 60 -0.07 15.22 58.50
CA GLN A 60 -1.21 16.13 58.35
C GLN A 60 -1.42 16.96 57.07
N LEU A 61 -2.46 16.58 56.30
CA LEU A 61 -3.59 17.47 55.99
C LEU A 61 -4.80 16.71 55.40
N GLU A 62 -5.78 16.52 56.28
CA GLU A 62 -7.24 16.51 56.09
C GLU A 62 -7.88 15.87 54.84
N GLN A 63 -8.29 14.60 54.99
CA GLN A 63 -9.33 14.01 54.16
C GLN A 63 -10.74 14.48 54.59
N LYS A 64 -11.39 15.27 53.72
CA LYS A 64 -12.85 15.49 53.74
C LYS A 64 -13.57 14.16 53.48
N LYS A 65 -14.23 13.63 54.52
CA LYS A 65 -15.15 12.48 54.41
C LYS A 65 -16.31 12.82 53.46
N SER A 66 -16.54 11.94 52.49
CA SER A 66 -17.56 12.13 51.46
C SER A 66 -19.00 12.04 52.03
N PRO A 67 -19.99 12.72 51.42
CA PRO A 67 -21.39 12.71 51.86
C PRO A 67 -22.02 11.31 51.86
N LEU A 68 -21.44 10.37 51.12
CA LEU A 68 -21.95 9.02 50.91
C LEU A 68 -21.87 8.15 52.17
N THR A 69 -20.83 8.33 52.99
CA THR A 69 -20.67 7.56 54.24
C THR A 69 -21.64 8.03 55.32
N ARG A 70 -22.00 9.32 55.36
CA ARG A 70 -23.07 9.85 56.24
C ARG A 70 -24.46 9.41 55.78
N PHE A 71 -24.67 9.23 54.49
CA PHE A 71 -25.93 8.73 53.95
C PHE A 71 -26.14 7.25 54.27
N LEU A 72 -25.11 6.42 54.09
CA LEU A 72 -25.17 4.98 54.38
C LEU A 72 -25.26 4.69 55.89
N HIS A 73 -24.59 5.46 56.75
CA HIS A 73 -24.71 5.25 58.19
C HIS A 73 -26.10 5.63 58.74
N LYS A 74 -26.77 6.63 58.15
CA LYS A 74 -28.18 7.00 58.46
C LYS A 74 -29.20 5.97 57.98
N LEU A 75 -28.87 5.17 56.96
CA LEU A 75 -29.75 4.13 56.43
C LEU A 75 -29.76 2.86 57.29
N PHE A 76 -28.68 2.58 58.03
CA PHE A 76 -28.52 1.34 58.80
C PHE A 76 -28.51 1.49 60.32
N THR A 77 -28.75 2.70 60.86
CA THR A 77 -28.90 2.90 62.31
C THR A 77 -30.23 3.58 62.63
N ARG A 78 -31.30 2.79 62.72
CA ARG A 78 -32.50 3.20 63.45
C ARG A 78 -32.87 2.12 64.45
N HIS A 79 -32.80 2.52 65.71
CA HIS A 79 -33.20 1.75 66.88
C HIS A 79 -34.63 1.24 66.77
N HIS A 80 -34.82 0.02 67.27
CA HIS A 80 -36.10 -0.59 67.57
C HIS A 80 -36.89 0.25 68.58
N GLU A 81 -38.09 0.67 68.19
CA GLU A 81 -39.21 0.84 69.11
C GLU A 81 -40.14 -0.38 69.00
N PRO A 82 -40.75 -0.86 70.11
CA PRO A 82 -41.52 -2.09 70.12
C PRO A 82 -42.93 -1.84 69.57
N LEU A 83 -43.19 -2.32 68.36
CA LEU A 83 -44.52 -2.37 67.77
C LEU A 83 -45.29 -3.60 68.29
N SER A 84 -45.89 -3.47 69.48
CA SER A 84 -47.00 -4.32 69.88
C SER A 84 -48.28 -3.80 69.22
N ARG A 85 -48.88 -4.63 68.35
CA ARG A 85 -50.20 -4.51 67.66
C ARG A 85 -50.11 -4.30 66.13
N ALA A 86 -49.75 -5.36 65.41
CA ALA A 86 -50.13 -5.54 64.01
C ALA A 86 -50.10 -7.03 63.62
N HIS A 87 -50.95 -7.86 64.23
CA HIS A 87 -51.00 -9.31 63.95
C HIS A 87 -52.35 -9.80 63.37
N LYS A 88 -53.05 -8.95 62.59
CA LYS A 88 -54.28 -9.38 61.91
C LYS A 88 -54.47 -8.95 60.45
N ALA A 89 -53.45 -8.43 59.76
CA ALA A 89 -53.58 -8.03 58.34
C ALA A 89 -52.55 -8.68 57.39
N LEU A 90 -51.65 -9.54 57.89
CA LEU A 90 -50.68 -10.24 57.05
C LEU A 90 -51.25 -11.44 56.25
N PRO A 91 -52.29 -12.17 56.70
CA PRO A 91 -52.84 -13.29 55.93
C PRO A 91 -53.53 -12.85 54.63
N ASP A 92 -54.18 -11.69 54.61
CA ASP A 92 -54.91 -11.20 53.42
C ASP A 92 -53.99 -10.65 52.33
N PHE A 93 -52.84 -10.09 52.71
CA PHE A 93 -51.84 -9.62 51.74
C PHE A 93 -51.11 -10.79 51.06
N LEU A 94 -50.83 -11.87 51.79
CA LEU A 94 -50.18 -13.07 51.25
C LEU A 94 -51.14 -13.96 50.45
N THR A 95 -52.40 -14.08 50.86
CA THR A 95 -53.44 -14.81 50.08
C THR A 95 -53.89 -14.04 48.82
N SER A 96 -53.81 -12.70 48.84
CA SER A 96 -53.89 -11.90 47.60
C SER A 96 -52.71 -12.14 46.65
N TYR A 97 -51.57 -12.62 47.16
CA TYR A 97 -50.35 -12.82 46.39
C TYR A 97 -50.24 -14.21 45.76
N GLU A 98 -50.73 -15.25 46.45
CA GLU A 98 -50.88 -16.59 45.87
C GLU A 98 -51.76 -16.53 44.60
N ASN A 99 -52.79 -15.69 44.59
CA ASN A 99 -53.67 -15.52 43.43
C ASN A 99 -53.05 -14.75 42.23
N VAL A 100 -51.85 -14.19 42.38
CA VAL A 100 -51.15 -13.47 41.28
C VAL A 100 -50.03 -14.33 40.69
N TRP A 101 -49.46 -15.23 41.50
CA TRP A 101 -48.42 -16.17 41.07
C TRP A 101 -49.00 -17.45 40.46
N PHE A 102 -50.09 -17.96 41.02
CA PHE A 102 -50.75 -19.15 40.53
C PHE A 102 -51.84 -18.75 39.54
N CYS A 103 -51.87 -19.42 38.38
CA CYS A 103 -53.04 -19.42 37.50
C CYS A 103 -54.29 -19.60 38.37
N ASP A 104 -55.41 -18.96 37.98
CA ASP A 104 -56.72 -19.06 38.67
C ASP A 104 -56.82 -20.41 39.38
N PRO A 105 -56.99 -20.51 40.71
CA PRO A 105 -56.95 -21.78 41.44
C PRO A 105 -57.91 -22.84 40.91
N ARG A 106 -58.81 -22.47 39.99
CA ARG A 106 -59.70 -23.33 39.21
C ARG A 106 -59.07 -23.95 37.95
N THR A 107 -57.87 -23.55 37.55
CA THR A 107 -57.12 -24.17 36.45
C THR A 107 -56.60 -25.54 36.88
N PRO A 108 -56.67 -26.57 36.03
CA PRO A 108 -56.15 -27.89 36.36
C PRO A 108 -54.68 -27.82 36.78
N ILE A 109 -54.31 -28.51 37.86
CA ILE A 109 -52.95 -28.57 38.40
C ILE A 109 -51.90 -28.85 37.32
N LEU A 110 -52.23 -29.69 36.34
CA LEU A 110 -51.33 -30.01 35.23
C LEU A 110 -51.01 -28.78 34.35
N GLN A 111 -51.99 -27.92 34.10
CA GLN A 111 -51.79 -26.67 33.35
C GLN A 111 -51.00 -25.66 34.19
N GLN A 112 -51.26 -25.59 35.50
CA GLN A 112 -50.50 -24.74 36.41
C GLN A 112 -49.02 -25.13 36.43
N LEU A 113 -48.73 -26.42 36.57
CA LEU A 113 -47.38 -26.98 36.50
C LEU A 113 -46.72 -26.71 35.15
N PHE A 114 -47.45 -26.86 34.04
CA PHE A 114 -46.94 -26.58 32.70
C PHE A 114 -46.55 -25.09 32.54
N PHE A 115 -47.42 -24.17 32.92
CA PHE A 115 -47.13 -22.73 32.86
C PHE A 115 -45.99 -22.34 33.79
N TYR A 116 -45.89 -22.97 34.96
CA TYR A 116 -44.79 -22.75 35.88
C TYR A 116 -43.45 -23.21 35.29
N MET A 117 -43.41 -24.41 34.72
CA MET A 117 -42.22 -24.95 34.03
C MET A 117 -41.81 -24.08 32.84
N LEU A 118 -42.78 -23.64 32.03
CA LEU A 118 -42.51 -22.78 30.87
C LEU A 118 -41.98 -21.41 31.28
N ARG A 119 -42.51 -20.82 32.35
CA ARG A 119 -42.01 -19.55 32.91
C ARG A 119 -40.60 -19.70 33.47
N LEU A 120 -40.31 -20.78 34.19
CA LEU A 120 -38.95 -21.09 34.66
C LEU A 120 -37.98 -21.30 33.50
N LEU A 121 -38.42 -21.95 32.41
CA LEU A 121 -37.60 -22.14 31.22
C LEU A 121 -37.27 -20.81 30.54
N ILE A 122 -38.23 -19.90 30.43
CA ILE A 122 -38.00 -18.56 29.85
C ILE A 122 -37.11 -17.72 30.75
N LEU A 123 -37.34 -17.76 32.07
CA LEU A 123 -36.50 -17.07 33.03
C LEU A 123 -35.07 -17.62 33.01
N GLY A 124 -34.90 -18.94 32.95
CA GLY A 124 -33.61 -19.62 32.82
C GLY A 124 -32.89 -19.30 31.51
N ALA A 125 -33.60 -19.34 30.38
CA ALA A 125 -33.07 -18.96 29.07
C ALA A 125 -32.67 -17.47 29.03
N GLY A 126 -33.48 -16.60 29.64
CA GLY A 126 -33.18 -15.19 29.84
C GLY A 126 -31.92 -15.01 30.68
N CYS A 127 -31.85 -15.61 31.87
CA CYS A 127 -30.66 -15.55 32.73
C CYS A 127 -29.40 -16.03 32.01
N PHE A 128 -29.49 -17.15 31.31
CA PHE A 128 -28.38 -17.71 30.54
C PHE A 128 -27.92 -16.75 29.45
N LEU A 129 -28.86 -16.18 28.68
CA LEU A 129 -28.57 -15.20 27.63
C LEU A 129 -27.89 -13.93 28.19
N HIS A 130 -28.42 -13.37 29.28
CA HIS A 130 -27.87 -12.16 29.89
C HIS A 130 -26.49 -12.43 30.50
N THR A 131 -26.31 -13.58 31.16
CA THR A 131 -25.01 -14.00 31.72
C THR A 131 -23.99 -14.26 30.61
N TYR A 132 -24.41 -14.88 29.51
CA TYR A 132 -23.56 -15.15 28.35
C TYR A 132 -23.10 -13.84 27.67
N LEU A 133 -24.02 -12.92 27.42
CA LEU A 133 -23.72 -11.60 26.84
C LEU A 133 -22.83 -10.79 27.78
N PHE A 134 -23.14 -10.76 29.08
CA PHE A 134 -22.31 -10.10 30.08
C PHE A 134 -20.89 -10.69 30.11
N ALA A 135 -20.74 -12.01 30.18
CA ALA A 135 -19.44 -12.68 30.20
C ALA A 135 -18.63 -12.51 28.92
N ARG A 136 -19.28 -12.33 27.76
CA ARG A 136 -18.61 -12.07 26.48
C ARG A 136 -18.16 -10.62 26.31
N ILE A 137 -18.93 -9.65 26.82
CA ILE A 137 -18.62 -8.23 26.69
C ILE A 137 -17.67 -7.75 27.80
N LEU A 138 -17.70 -8.37 28.99
CA LEU A 138 -16.88 -8.01 30.15
C LEU A 138 -15.36 -7.94 29.86
N PRO A 139 -14.75 -8.86 29.08
CA PRO A 139 -13.32 -8.79 28.76
C PRO A 139 -12.93 -7.59 27.88
N GLU A 140 -13.88 -7.04 27.12
CA GLU A 140 -13.65 -5.90 26.20
C GLU A 140 -13.96 -4.55 26.86
N LEU A 141 -14.39 -4.56 28.14
CA LEU A 141 -14.87 -3.38 28.84
C LEU A 141 -13.84 -2.25 28.93
N ASP A 142 -12.54 -2.57 29.03
CA ASP A 142 -11.50 -1.54 29.17
C ASP A 142 -11.35 -0.69 27.90
N ALA A 143 -11.54 -1.30 26.73
CA ALA A 143 -11.51 -0.63 25.42
C ALA A 143 -12.87 -0.05 25.02
N ALA A 144 -13.94 -0.41 25.73
CA ALA A 144 -15.30 -0.04 25.40
C ALA A 144 -15.59 1.46 25.62
N ASN A 145 -16.41 2.04 24.76
CA ASN A 145 -16.84 3.44 24.88
C ASN A 145 -17.77 3.63 26.10
N PRO A 146 -18.04 4.87 26.55
CA PRO A 146 -18.87 5.12 27.73
C PRO A 146 -20.27 4.50 27.66
N ALA A 147 -20.88 4.44 26.47
CA ALA A 147 -22.19 3.85 26.27
C ALA A 147 -22.18 2.32 26.45
N GLN A 148 -21.14 1.64 25.95
CA GLN A 148 -20.94 0.20 26.15
C GLN A 148 -20.65 -0.12 27.62
N LYS A 149 -19.90 0.73 28.33
CA LYS A 149 -19.68 0.57 29.79
C LYS A 149 -20.97 0.69 30.58
N ILE A 150 -21.81 1.68 30.24
CA ILE A 150 -23.14 1.83 30.84
C ILE A 150 -24.00 0.60 30.53
N LEU A 151 -23.96 0.07 29.30
CA LEU A 151 -24.68 -1.14 28.91
C LEU A 151 -24.28 -2.36 29.75
N VAL A 152 -22.98 -2.59 29.96
CA VAL A 152 -22.51 -3.72 30.79
C VAL A 152 -22.89 -3.54 32.25
N VAL A 153 -22.83 -2.32 32.79
CA VAL A 153 -23.31 -2.02 34.14
C VAL A 153 -24.81 -2.32 34.26
N LEU A 154 -25.61 -1.90 33.27
CA LEU A 154 -27.05 -2.17 33.25
C LEU A 154 -27.37 -3.66 33.11
N LEU A 155 -26.66 -4.40 32.27
CA LEU A 155 -26.77 -5.86 32.15
C LEU A 155 -26.38 -6.57 33.46
N GLY A 156 -25.33 -6.10 34.14
CA GLY A 156 -24.92 -6.62 35.44
C GLY A 156 -25.95 -6.36 36.54
N VAL A 157 -26.55 -5.17 36.56
CA VAL A 157 -27.65 -4.82 37.48
C VAL A 157 -28.88 -5.68 37.20
N ASP A 158 -29.21 -5.92 35.93
CA ASP A 158 -30.34 -6.76 35.55
C ASP A 158 -30.14 -8.23 35.96
N VAL A 159 -28.98 -8.81 35.67
CA VAL A 159 -28.63 -10.17 36.14
C VAL A 159 -28.73 -10.26 37.67
N LEU A 160 -28.21 -9.26 38.39
CA LEU A 160 -28.30 -9.21 39.86
C LEU A 160 -29.75 -9.13 40.34
N LEU A 161 -30.59 -8.30 39.71
CA LEU A 161 -32.02 -8.17 40.04
C LEU A 161 -32.78 -9.46 39.76
N VAL A 162 -32.52 -10.13 38.65
CA VAL A 162 -33.15 -11.42 38.31
C VAL A 162 -32.73 -12.51 39.30
N VAL A 163 -31.45 -12.57 39.68
CA VAL A 163 -30.95 -13.49 40.71
C VAL A 163 -31.58 -13.19 42.07
N LEU A 164 -31.70 -11.92 42.46
CA LEU A 164 -32.40 -11.51 43.68
C LEU A 164 -33.86 -11.95 43.67
N VAL A 165 -34.57 -11.77 42.56
CA VAL A 165 -35.97 -12.23 42.38
C VAL A 165 -36.09 -13.75 42.53
N LEU A 166 -35.14 -14.50 41.98
CA LEU A 166 -35.08 -15.96 42.12
C LEU A 166 -34.84 -16.41 43.57
N ILE A 167 -33.99 -15.69 44.31
CA ILE A 167 -33.61 -16.04 45.69
C ILE A 167 -34.70 -15.67 46.69
N THR A 168 -35.32 -14.49 46.57
CA THR A 168 -36.20 -13.96 47.63
C THR A 168 -37.59 -14.60 47.67
N LYS A 169 -37.97 -15.45 46.70
CA LYS A 169 -39.30 -16.09 46.55
C LYS A 169 -40.50 -15.13 46.64
N SER A 170 -40.26 -13.82 46.68
CA SER A 170 -41.24 -12.78 46.94
C SER A 170 -40.95 -11.63 46.00
N SER A 171 -41.63 -11.60 44.86
CA SER A 171 -41.57 -10.46 43.96
C SER A 171 -42.96 -9.86 43.75
N PRO A 172 -43.11 -8.54 43.90
CA PRO A 172 -44.26 -7.82 43.40
C PRO A 172 -44.49 -8.09 41.93
N SER A 173 -45.74 -8.31 41.55
CA SER A 173 -46.15 -8.59 40.17
C SER A 173 -45.74 -7.51 39.15
N TRP A 174 -45.45 -6.29 39.62
CA TRP A 174 -44.88 -5.23 38.81
C TRP A 174 -43.36 -5.38 38.59
N LEU A 175 -42.65 -6.09 39.46
CA LEU A 175 -41.20 -6.34 39.41
C LEU A 175 -40.81 -7.49 38.47
N VAL A 176 -41.77 -8.26 37.95
CA VAL A 176 -41.54 -9.24 36.86
C VAL A 176 -41.78 -8.60 35.49
N SER A 177 -42.64 -7.57 35.41
CA SER A 177 -42.85 -6.80 34.19
C SER A 177 -41.79 -5.70 34.02
N LEU A 178 -41.29 -5.11 35.10
CA LEU A 178 -40.34 -4.00 35.04
C LEU A 178 -38.98 -4.36 34.39
N PRO A 179 -38.31 -5.50 34.70
CA PRO A 179 -37.00 -5.81 34.14
C PRO A 179 -37.06 -5.97 32.63
N LEU A 180 -38.03 -6.73 32.10
CA LEU A 180 -38.25 -6.87 30.66
C LEU A 180 -38.73 -5.58 29.97
N SER A 181 -39.54 -4.75 30.64
CA SER A 181 -40.01 -3.47 30.09
C SER A 181 -38.91 -2.42 30.03
N VAL A 182 -38.09 -2.34 31.09
CA VAL A 182 -36.97 -1.39 31.21
C VAL A 182 -35.82 -1.84 30.31
N LEU A 183 -35.54 -3.15 30.23
CA LEU A 183 -34.56 -3.71 29.31
C LEU A 183 -34.99 -3.48 27.85
N ALA A 184 -36.27 -3.64 27.52
CA ALA A 184 -36.78 -3.34 26.18
C ALA A 184 -36.76 -1.86 25.85
N VAL A 185 -37.08 -0.98 26.80
CA VAL A 185 -36.97 0.48 26.65
C VAL A 185 -35.51 0.91 26.53
N LEU A 186 -34.58 0.24 27.22
CA LEU A 186 -33.13 0.46 27.10
C LEU A 186 -32.60 -0.04 25.75
N PHE A 187 -32.99 -1.23 25.28
CA PHE A 187 -32.66 -1.71 23.93
C PHE A 187 -33.23 -0.81 22.85
N ALA A 188 -34.48 -0.33 23.02
CA ALA A 188 -35.15 0.61 22.15
C ALA A 188 -34.45 1.98 22.10
N TYR A 189 -34.10 2.52 23.27
CA TYR A 189 -33.40 3.79 23.43
C TYR A 189 -31.97 3.71 22.88
N PHE A 190 -31.24 2.62 23.13
CA PHE A 190 -29.91 2.39 22.56
C PHE A 190 -29.95 2.24 21.04
N ALA A 191 -30.94 1.52 20.51
CA ALA A 191 -31.14 1.38 19.08
C ALA A 191 -31.45 2.72 18.37
N THR A 192 -32.18 3.62 19.04
CA THR A 192 -32.59 4.92 18.48
C THR A 192 -31.56 6.04 18.70
N PHE A 193 -30.71 5.97 19.73
CA PHE A 193 -29.68 6.98 20.00
C PHE A 193 -28.27 6.62 19.48
N LEU A 194 -28.01 5.39 19.04
CA LEU A 194 -26.74 4.99 18.39
C LEU A 194 -26.69 5.40 16.90
N HIS A 195 -27.06 6.65 16.61
CA HIS A 195 -26.95 7.26 15.29
C HIS A 195 -25.49 7.61 14.90
N THR A 196 -24.49 7.11 15.65
CA THR A 196 -23.08 7.13 15.25
C THR A 196 -22.82 5.91 14.38
N ALA A 197 -22.66 6.15 13.08
CA ALA A 197 -22.38 5.19 12.03
C ALA A 197 -21.00 4.52 12.16
N ASP A 198 -20.68 3.95 13.31
CA ASP A 198 -19.45 3.18 13.52
C ASP A 198 -19.73 1.68 13.27
N PRO A 199 -19.41 1.14 12.08
CA PRO A 199 -19.63 -0.27 11.76
C PRO A 199 -18.82 -1.23 12.66
N TYR A 200 -17.82 -0.73 13.39
CA TYR A 200 -17.01 -1.55 14.28
C TYR A 200 -17.71 -1.88 15.61
N LEU A 201 -18.81 -1.19 15.96
CA LEU A 201 -19.55 -1.38 17.21
C LEU A 201 -20.19 -2.78 17.34
N PHE A 202 -20.29 -3.52 16.23
CA PHE A 202 -20.87 -4.87 16.16
C PHE A 202 -19.93 -5.92 15.58
N ALA A 203 -18.61 -5.68 15.60
CA ALA A 203 -17.59 -6.62 15.10
C ALA A 203 -17.39 -7.87 15.99
N VAL A 204 -18.35 -8.21 16.85
CA VAL A 204 -18.44 -9.56 17.41
C VAL A 204 -18.87 -10.47 16.28
N ASN A 205 -18.19 -11.61 16.08
CA ASN A 205 -18.45 -12.60 15.03
C ASN A 205 -19.97 -12.71 14.76
N THR A 206 -20.42 -12.09 13.65
CA THR A 206 -21.83 -11.75 13.39
C THR A 206 -22.74 -12.98 13.41
N SER A 207 -22.17 -14.14 13.10
CA SER A 207 -22.79 -15.45 13.20
C SER A 207 -23.35 -15.76 14.61
N THR A 208 -22.64 -15.36 15.67
CA THR A 208 -23.00 -15.74 17.06
C THR A 208 -24.15 -14.90 17.59
N ILE A 209 -24.14 -13.58 17.32
CA ILE A 209 -25.24 -12.68 17.72
C ILE A 209 -26.52 -13.01 16.94
N SER A 210 -26.40 -13.26 15.64
CA SER A 210 -27.54 -13.70 14.82
C SER A 210 -28.14 -15.00 15.37
N ALA A 211 -27.33 -16.03 15.67
CA ALA A 211 -27.84 -17.27 16.24
C ALA A 211 -28.57 -17.08 17.58
N LEU A 212 -28.05 -16.21 18.45
CA LEU A 212 -28.67 -15.86 19.74
C LEU A 212 -29.99 -15.11 19.58
N LEU A 213 -30.06 -14.16 18.65
CA LEU A 213 -31.31 -13.47 18.31
C LEU A 213 -32.33 -14.47 17.76
N ASN A 214 -31.94 -15.37 16.85
CA ASN A 214 -32.84 -16.37 16.27
C ASN A 214 -33.45 -17.28 17.35
N LEU A 215 -32.64 -17.71 18.31
CA LEU A 215 -33.10 -18.49 19.46
C LEU A 215 -34.07 -17.67 20.32
N PHE A 216 -33.73 -16.42 20.63
CA PHE A 216 -34.58 -15.53 21.41
C PHE A 216 -35.95 -15.32 20.74
N TYR A 217 -35.98 -14.95 19.45
CA TYR A 217 -37.22 -14.77 18.69
C TYR A 217 -38.07 -16.04 18.65
N THR A 218 -37.44 -17.20 18.44
CA THR A 218 -38.14 -18.50 18.40
C THR A 218 -38.76 -18.84 19.75
N VAL A 219 -38.04 -18.62 20.86
CA VAL A 219 -38.52 -18.90 22.22
C VAL A 219 -39.66 -17.94 22.59
N VAL A 220 -39.53 -16.65 22.31
CA VAL A 220 -40.58 -15.66 22.60
C VAL A 220 -41.84 -15.95 21.77
N MET A 221 -41.71 -16.29 20.49
CA MET A 221 -42.86 -16.63 19.66
C MET A 221 -43.51 -17.96 20.02
N GLY A 222 -42.72 -18.96 20.42
CA GLY A 222 -43.22 -20.19 21.00
C GLY A 222 -44.03 -19.93 22.28
N TYR A 223 -43.57 -19.00 23.11
CA TYR A 223 -44.28 -18.59 24.32
C TYR A 223 -45.60 -17.87 24.02
N VAL A 224 -45.59 -16.90 23.10
CA VAL A 224 -46.80 -16.19 22.65
C VAL A 224 -47.81 -17.17 22.06
N PHE A 225 -47.34 -18.14 21.26
CA PHE A 225 -48.16 -19.22 20.69
C PHE A 225 -48.84 -20.05 21.79
N LEU A 226 -48.06 -20.56 22.76
CA LEU A 226 -48.56 -21.41 23.83
C LEU A 226 -49.59 -20.66 24.70
N ILE A 227 -49.31 -19.42 25.11
CA ILE A 227 -50.27 -18.63 25.89
C ILE A 227 -51.55 -18.36 25.10
N SER A 228 -51.42 -18.02 23.82
CA SER A 228 -52.56 -17.71 22.98
C SER A 228 -53.51 -18.90 22.83
N ILE A 229 -52.97 -20.13 22.76
CA ILE A 229 -53.76 -21.37 22.68
C ILE A 229 -54.41 -21.71 24.02
N PHE A 230 -53.66 -21.61 25.12
CA PHE A 230 -54.12 -22.11 26.41
C PHE A 230 -55.00 -21.10 27.16
N GLU A 231 -54.77 -19.79 27.01
CA GLU A 231 -55.32 -18.78 27.93
C GLU A 231 -56.25 -17.74 27.26
N ALA A 232 -56.02 -17.38 26.00
CA ALA A 232 -56.66 -16.21 25.39
C ALA A 232 -58.07 -16.45 24.79
N GLY A 233 -58.42 -17.68 24.38
CA GLY A 233 -59.72 -17.98 23.76
C GLY A 233 -60.66 -18.78 24.66
N GLU A 234 -61.84 -18.24 25.02
CA GLU A 234 -62.91 -19.07 25.63
C GLU A 234 -63.65 -19.90 24.57
N ARG A 235 -63.77 -19.34 23.36
CA ARG A 235 -64.40 -20.01 22.22
C ARG A 235 -63.33 -20.72 21.41
N LEU A 236 -63.60 -21.97 21.02
CA LEU A 236 -62.72 -22.80 20.19
C LEU A 236 -62.20 -22.04 18.96
N LEU A 237 -63.06 -21.21 18.35
CA LEU A 237 -62.72 -20.39 17.18
C LEU A 237 -61.60 -19.38 17.45
N GLY A 238 -61.59 -18.73 18.62
CA GLY A 238 -60.54 -17.77 18.99
C GLY A 238 -59.20 -18.46 19.24
N LYS A 239 -59.22 -19.65 19.85
CA LYS A 239 -58.01 -20.49 20.02
C LYS A 239 -57.46 -20.95 18.68
N LEU A 240 -58.33 -21.38 17.77
CA LEU A 240 -57.95 -21.80 16.43
C LEU A 240 -57.36 -20.63 15.63
N PHE A 241 -58.01 -19.45 15.67
CA PHE A 241 -57.53 -18.28 14.96
C PHE A 241 -56.14 -17.83 15.45
N LEU A 242 -55.99 -17.63 16.77
CA LEU A 242 -54.70 -17.22 17.34
C LEU A 242 -53.63 -18.31 17.21
N GLY A 243 -54.02 -19.58 17.29
CA GLY A 243 -53.12 -20.72 17.06
C GLY A 243 -52.59 -20.73 15.63
N VAL A 244 -53.46 -20.66 14.62
CA VAL A 244 -53.06 -20.61 13.20
C VAL A 244 -52.16 -19.40 12.92
N LEU A 245 -52.54 -18.22 13.42
CA LEU A 245 -51.76 -17.00 13.26
C LEU A 245 -50.35 -17.14 13.85
N SER A 246 -50.25 -17.79 14.99
CA SER A 246 -48.98 -18.00 15.69
C SER A 246 -48.14 -19.12 15.04
N VAL A 247 -48.74 -20.17 14.46
CA VAL A 247 -48.04 -21.15 13.60
C VAL A 247 -47.48 -20.46 12.35
N LEU A 248 -48.25 -19.59 11.71
CA LEU A 248 -47.79 -18.81 10.55
C LEU A 248 -46.62 -17.90 10.92
N CYS A 249 -46.54 -17.44 12.18
CA CYS A 249 -45.40 -16.67 12.67
C CYS A 249 -44.17 -17.51 13.00
N LEU A 250 -44.35 -18.75 13.45
CA LEU A 250 -43.27 -19.66 13.83
C LEU A 250 -42.67 -20.42 12.63
N SER A 251 -43.47 -20.73 11.62
CA SER A 251 -43.02 -21.53 10.47
C SER A 251 -41.80 -20.95 9.74
N PRO A 252 -41.67 -19.62 9.52
CA PRO A 252 -40.52 -19.07 8.82
C PRO A 252 -39.25 -19.15 9.66
N MET A 253 -39.37 -18.93 10.98
CA MET A 253 -38.26 -19.03 11.92
C MET A 253 -37.74 -20.47 12.01
N ILE A 254 -38.65 -21.45 12.07
CA ILE A 254 -38.32 -22.88 12.07
C ILE A 254 -37.62 -23.27 10.77
N ILE A 255 -38.09 -22.78 9.62
CA ILE A 255 -37.45 -23.03 8.32
C ILE A 255 -36.03 -22.44 8.30
N CYS A 256 -35.82 -21.20 8.78
CA CYS A 256 -34.50 -20.59 8.87
C CYS A 256 -33.56 -21.41 9.77
N PHE A 257 -34.05 -21.85 10.93
CA PHE A 257 -33.28 -22.66 11.87
C PHE A 257 -32.87 -24.01 11.29
N ILE A 258 -33.80 -24.74 10.66
CA ILE A 258 -33.52 -26.06 10.03
C ILE A 258 -32.52 -25.94 8.89
N THR A 259 -32.56 -24.82 8.16
CA THR A 259 -31.69 -24.60 6.99
C THR A 259 -30.34 -23.95 7.34
N GLY A 260 -30.08 -23.65 8.61
CA GLY A 260 -28.86 -22.95 9.04
C GLY A 260 -28.75 -21.52 8.50
N LEU A 261 -29.86 -20.96 8.01
CA LEU A 261 -29.93 -19.59 7.52
C LEU A 261 -30.13 -18.65 8.70
N ASN A 262 -29.24 -17.66 8.79
CA ASN A 262 -29.38 -16.57 9.75
C ASN A 262 -30.68 -15.82 9.48
N LEU A 263 -31.51 -15.59 10.50
CA LEU A 263 -32.75 -14.81 10.36
C LEU A 263 -32.46 -13.40 9.82
N GLU A 264 -31.28 -12.85 10.11
CA GLU A 264 -30.74 -11.64 9.48
C GLU A 264 -30.75 -11.74 7.95
N MET A 265 -30.14 -12.81 7.42
CA MET A 265 -30.06 -13.08 5.98
C MET A 265 -31.47 -13.29 5.40
N SER A 266 -32.33 -14.02 6.09
CA SER A 266 -33.71 -14.24 5.63
C SER A 266 -34.60 -13.00 5.72
N PHE A 267 -34.27 -12.02 6.57
CA PHE A 267 -34.96 -10.73 6.61
C PHE A 267 -34.68 -9.88 5.36
N PHE A 268 -33.49 -10.01 4.78
CA PHE A 268 -33.09 -9.30 3.55
C PHE A 268 -33.44 -10.01 2.26
N GLY A 269 -34.09 -11.17 2.33
CA GLY A 269 -34.39 -11.92 1.13
C GLY A 269 -33.67 -13.24 1.01
N TYR A 270 -32.58 -13.46 1.73
CA TYR A 270 -31.64 -14.53 1.41
C TYR A 270 -32.08 -15.91 1.93
N GLY A 271 -31.76 -16.95 1.15
CA GLY A 271 -32.03 -18.36 1.49
C GLY A 271 -32.98 -19.03 0.51
N ARG A 272 -33.61 -20.14 0.92
CA ARG A 272 -34.53 -20.93 0.06
C ARG A 272 -35.78 -20.16 -0.38
N MET A 273 -36.01 -18.97 0.19
CA MET A 273 -37.11 -18.07 -0.16
C MET A 273 -36.66 -16.85 -0.98
N ALA A 274 -35.39 -16.79 -1.42
CA ALA A 274 -34.86 -15.69 -2.23
C ALA A 274 -35.56 -15.54 -3.58
N ASP A 275 -36.13 -16.62 -4.10
CA ASP A 275 -36.91 -16.60 -5.34
C ASP A 275 -38.30 -15.97 -5.16
N TRP A 276 -38.70 -15.67 -3.92
CA TRP A 276 -39.98 -15.03 -3.63
C TRP A 276 -39.80 -13.52 -3.52
N PRO A 277 -40.70 -12.71 -4.11
CA PRO A 277 -40.65 -11.25 -3.96
C PRO A 277 -40.53 -10.85 -2.49
N HIS A 278 -39.61 -9.94 -2.16
CA HIS A 278 -39.27 -9.59 -0.77
C HIS A 278 -40.49 -9.32 0.14
N TYR A 279 -41.54 -8.68 -0.39
CA TYR A 279 -42.79 -8.38 0.35
C TYR A 279 -43.70 -9.59 0.61
N THR A 280 -43.49 -10.70 -0.10
CA THR A 280 -44.21 -11.97 0.11
C THR A 280 -43.47 -12.92 1.04
N GLN A 281 -42.25 -12.56 1.46
CA GLN A 281 -41.47 -13.44 2.29
C GLN A 281 -42.14 -13.60 3.66
N PRO A 282 -42.32 -14.82 4.15
CA PRO A 282 -42.99 -15.08 5.41
C PRO A 282 -42.37 -14.34 6.59
N VAL A 283 -41.04 -14.19 6.63
CA VAL A 283 -40.34 -13.40 7.67
C VAL A 283 -40.76 -11.93 7.62
N PHE A 284 -40.84 -11.34 6.42
CA PHE A 284 -41.30 -9.96 6.24
C PHE A 284 -42.75 -9.76 6.69
N ILE A 285 -43.66 -10.64 6.26
CA ILE A 285 -45.08 -10.62 6.62
C ILE A 285 -45.26 -10.77 8.15
N VAL A 286 -44.50 -11.67 8.76
CA VAL A 286 -44.55 -11.91 10.21
C VAL A 286 -44.17 -10.67 10.99
N PHE A 287 -43.08 -10.00 10.61
CA PHE A 287 -42.56 -8.87 11.37
C PHE A 287 -43.26 -7.54 11.09
N HIS A 288 -43.73 -7.30 9.86
CA HIS A 288 -44.29 -6.00 9.46
C HIS A 288 -45.81 -5.98 9.41
N VAL A 289 -46.46 -7.15 9.36
CA VAL A 289 -47.92 -7.24 9.27
C VAL A 289 -48.49 -7.97 10.48
N LEU A 290 -48.07 -9.20 10.74
CA LEU A 290 -48.69 -10.04 11.77
C LEU A 290 -48.33 -9.60 13.19
N MET A 291 -47.07 -9.24 13.45
CA MET A 291 -46.62 -8.76 14.77
C MET A 291 -47.27 -7.45 15.20
N PRO A 292 -47.36 -6.39 14.35
CA PRO A 292 -48.10 -5.19 14.70
C PRO A 292 -49.59 -5.45 14.96
N ILE A 293 -50.23 -6.32 14.17
CA ILE A 293 -51.63 -6.70 14.40
C ILE A 293 -51.80 -7.40 15.75
N LEU A 294 -50.91 -8.35 16.07
CA LEU A 294 -50.89 -9.04 17.36
C LEU A 294 -50.68 -8.04 18.51
N PHE A 295 -49.70 -7.12 18.40
CA PHE A 295 -49.47 -6.06 19.38
C PHE A 295 -50.73 -5.23 19.61
N CYS A 296 -51.32 -4.68 18.55
CA CYS A 296 -52.55 -3.88 18.63
C CYS A 296 -53.70 -4.68 19.27
N SER A 297 -53.84 -5.96 18.93
CA SER A 297 -54.88 -6.82 19.50
C SER A 297 -54.71 -7.02 21.02
N PHE A 298 -53.49 -7.32 21.49
CA PHE A 298 -53.21 -7.48 22.91
C PHE A 298 -53.29 -6.16 23.67
N PHE A 299 -52.86 -5.07 23.05
CA PHE A 299 -52.93 -3.72 23.62
C PHE A 299 -54.39 -3.27 23.81
N LEU A 300 -55.25 -3.49 22.81
CA LEU A 300 -56.68 -3.20 22.92
C LEU A 300 -57.34 -4.07 24.00
N MET A 301 -56.99 -5.36 24.09
CA MET A 301 -57.46 -6.23 25.19
C MET A 301 -56.96 -5.78 26.57
N ALA A 302 -55.79 -5.15 26.65
CA ALA A 302 -55.21 -4.65 27.89
C ALA A 302 -55.88 -3.36 28.40
N ILE A 303 -56.44 -2.55 27.50
CA ILE A 303 -56.96 -1.21 27.80
C ILE A 303 -58.48 -1.17 27.91
N LEU A 304 -59.22 -1.91 27.08
CA LEU A 304 -60.68 -1.81 27.03
C LEU A 304 -61.34 -2.24 28.37
N PRO A 305 -62.14 -1.37 29.02
CA PRO A 305 -62.76 -1.65 30.30
C PRO A 305 -64.00 -2.54 30.09
N ILE A 306 -63.82 -3.86 30.15
CA ILE A 306 -64.95 -4.81 30.15
C ILE A 306 -65.29 -5.18 31.60
N ALA A 307 -66.58 -5.13 31.95
CA ALA A 307 -67.09 -5.03 33.32
C ALA A 307 -67.12 -6.35 34.14
N ALA A 308 -66.40 -7.41 33.76
CA ALA A 308 -66.49 -8.71 34.44
C ALA A 308 -65.29 -9.04 35.36
N PRO A 309 -65.50 -9.53 36.61
CA PRO A 309 -64.43 -9.82 37.57
C PRO A 309 -63.48 -10.97 37.16
N ARG A 310 -63.93 -11.91 36.30
CA ARG A 310 -63.06 -12.95 35.70
C ARG A 310 -61.95 -12.38 34.79
N GLN A 311 -61.96 -11.10 34.46
CA GLN A 311 -61.02 -10.50 33.49
C GLN A 311 -59.81 -9.78 34.12
N LYS A 312 -59.68 -9.67 35.45
CA LYS A 312 -58.49 -9.03 36.07
C LYS A 312 -57.20 -9.81 35.78
N ALA A 313 -57.20 -11.14 35.87
CA ALA A 313 -56.05 -11.98 35.50
C ALA A 313 -55.71 -11.86 34.00
N ARG A 314 -56.73 -11.83 33.14
CA ARG A 314 -56.57 -11.65 31.68
C ARG A 314 -55.94 -10.31 31.30
N ARG A 315 -56.26 -9.22 32.01
CA ARG A 315 -55.61 -7.93 31.78
C ARG A 315 -54.12 -7.97 32.12
N GLY A 316 -53.72 -8.73 33.15
CA GLY A 316 -52.30 -8.94 33.47
C GLY A 316 -51.56 -9.64 32.34
N VAL A 317 -52.11 -10.75 31.83
CA VAL A 317 -51.52 -11.52 30.73
C VAL A 317 -51.48 -10.71 29.43
N ALA A 318 -52.57 -10.04 29.07
CA ALA A 318 -52.64 -9.20 27.88
C ALA A 318 -51.63 -8.04 27.93
N ARG A 319 -51.40 -7.43 29.11
CA ARG A 319 -50.37 -6.40 29.30
C ARG A 319 -48.96 -6.95 29.11
N SER A 320 -48.66 -8.11 29.70
CA SER A 320 -47.35 -8.75 29.53
C SER A 320 -47.08 -9.14 28.08
N LEU A 321 -48.09 -9.66 27.37
CA LEU A 321 -48.00 -9.97 25.94
C LEU A 321 -47.84 -8.71 25.09
N ALA A 322 -48.57 -7.64 25.38
CA ALA A 322 -48.43 -6.38 24.66
C ALA A 322 -47.02 -5.78 24.83
N VAL A 323 -46.46 -5.82 26.05
CA VAL A 323 -45.08 -5.38 26.29
C VAL A 323 -44.08 -6.24 25.52
N LEU A 324 -44.18 -7.58 25.60
CA LEU A 324 -43.29 -8.48 24.86
C LEU A 324 -43.34 -8.24 23.34
N MET A 325 -44.54 -8.04 22.79
CA MET A 325 -44.72 -7.75 21.37
C MET A 325 -44.16 -6.37 20.99
N LEU A 326 -44.29 -5.36 21.85
CA LEU A 326 -43.69 -4.04 21.64
C LEU A 326 -42.15 -4.14 21.60
N SER A 327 -41.56 -4.90 22.52
CA SER A 327 -40.12 -5.14 22.56
C SER A 327 -39.62 -5.80 21.28
N LEU A 328 -40.37 -6.78 20.76
CA LEU A 328 -40.06 -7.44 19.48
C LEU A 328 -40.12 -6.47 18.30
N VAL A 329 -41.17 -5.65 18.21
CA VAL A 329 -41.33 -4.64 17.16
C VAL A 329 -40.18 -3.63 17.18
N ILE A 330 -39.78 -3.16 18.37
CA ILE A 330 -38.67 -2.22 18.50
C ILE A 330 -37.32 -2.87 18.19
N ALA A 331 -37.08 -4.10 18.65
CA ALA A 331 -35.86 -4.85 18.32
C ALA A 331 -35.74 -5.07 16.80
N ASN A 332 -36.85 -5.31 16.10
CA ASN A 332 -36.84 -5.40 14.63
C ASN A 332 -36.50 -4.06 13.97
N PHE A 333 -37.04 -2.96 14.48
CA PHE A 333 -36.74 -1.62 13.95
C PHE A 333 -35.27 -1.25 14.17
N ALA A 334 -34.73 -1.55 15.34
CA ALA A 334 -33.31 -1.42 15.67
C ALA A 334 -32.42 -2.20 14.69
N PHE A 335 -32.82 -3.42 14.40
CA PHE A 335 -32.10 -4.32 13.50
C PHE A 335 -32.10 -3.82 12.05
N MET A 336 -33.21 -3.27 11.60
CA MET A 336 -33.30 -2.59 10.30
C MET A 336 -32.39 -1.37 10.22
N GLN A 337 -32.37 -0.54 11.26
CA GLN A 337 -31.51 0.65 11.30
C GLN A 337 -30.02 0.29 11.35
N LYS A 338 -29.61 -0.75 12.09
CA LYS A 338 -28.23 -1.28 12.09
C LYS A 338 -27.76 -1.59 10.67
N ASN A 339 -28.64 -2.14 9.85
CA ASN A 339 -28.37 -2.50 8.46
C ASN A 339 -28.74 -1.39 7.46
N ARG A 340 -28.81 -0.13 7.92
CA ARG A 340 -29.06 1.07 7.11
C ARG A 340 -30.39 1.06 6.33
N VAL A 341 -31.36 0.26 6.77
CA VAL A 341 -32.75 0.35 6.32
C VAL A 341 -33.44 1.40 7.20
N PHE A 342 -33.17 2.67 6.90
CA PHE A 342 -33.66 3.81 7.68
C PHE A 342 -35.19 3.94 7.67
N HIS A 343 -35.85 3.40 6.63
CA HIS A 343 -37.29 3.36 6.50
C HIS A 343 -37.75 2.02 5.90
N VAL A 344 -38.91 1.50 6.33
CA VAL A 344 -39.56 0.33 5.72
C VAL A 344 -39.75 0.53 4.21
N PHE A 345 -39.92 1.77 3.75
CA PHE A 345 -40.01 2.13 2.33
C PHE A 345 -38.71 1.92 1.53
N ASN A 346 -37.52 1.89 2.17
CA ASN A 346 -36.27 1.59 1.48
C ASN A 346 -36.18 0.12 1.03
N LEU A 347 -37.00 -0.78 1.59
CA LEU A 347 -37.16 -2.15 1.10
C LEU A 347 -38.00 -2.23 -0.19
N PHE A 348 -38.74 -1.16 -0.52
CA PHE A 348 -39.61 -1.09 -1.70
C PHE A 348 -39.01 -0.29 -2.85
N MET A 349 -37.85 0.35 -2.65
CA MET A 349 -37.13 1.01 -3.75
C MET A 349 -36.22 -0.03 -4.44
N PRO A 350 -36.33 -0.24 -5.77
CA PRO A 350 -35.35 -1.04 -6.48
C PRO A 350 -33.99 -0.39 -6.27
N GLN A 351 -33.07 -1.09 -5.59
CA GLN A 351 -31.71 -0.62 -5.40
C GLN A 351 -31.08 -0.47 -6.78
N ARG A 352 -30.94 0.77 -7.25
CA ARG A 352 -30.07 1.03 -8.40
C ARG A 352 -28.66 0.64 -7.97
N LEU A 353 -28.11 -0.36 -8.64
CA LEU A 353 -26.74 -0.83 -8.46
C LEU A 353 -25.81 0.38 -8.65
N GLU A 354 -25.01 0.76 -7.64
CA GLU A 354 -23.95 1.76 -7.81
C GLU A 354 -22.59 1.09 -8.07
N VAL A 355 -21.60 1.87 -8.45
CA VAL A 355 -20.45 1.48 -9.28
C VAL A 355 -19.53 0.42 -8.66
N GLY A 356 -19.14 -0.56 -9.49
CA GLY A 356 -17.86 -1.25 -9.38
C GLY A 356 -17.36 -1.67 -10.76
N GLY A 357 -16.03 -1.75 -10.91
CA GLY A 357 -15.37 -2.13 -12.15
C GLY A 357 -14.07 -2.88 -11.90
N VAL A 358 -13.74 -3.82 -12.78
CA VAL A 358 -12.51 -4.63 -12.73
C VAL A 358 -11.90 -4.73 -14.12
N LEU A 359 -10.57 -4.65 -14.18
CA LEU A 359 -9.77 -4.76 -15.41
C LEU A 359 -8.86 -5.99 -15.30
N LEU A 360 -8.82 -6.81 -16.36
CA LEU A 360 -7.97 -7.99 -16.46
C LEU A 360 -7.37 -8.08 -17.86
N GLU A 361 -6.08 -8.40 -17.97
CA GLU A 361 -5.41 -8.65 -19.24
C GLU A 361 -5.46 -10.14 -19.59
N VAL A 362 -6.00 -10.48 -20.77
CA VAL A 362 -6.20 -11.87 -21.21
C VAL A 362 -6.04 -12.01 -22.71
N LEU A 363 -5.21 -12.97 -23.17
CA LEU A 363 -4.96 -13.21 -24.60
C LEU A 363 -4.56 -11.93 -25.37
N ASN A 364 -3.73 -11.09 -24.75
CA ASN A 364 -3.32 -9.77 -25.27
C ASN A 364 -4.46 -8.75 -25.45
N HIS A 365 -5.55 -8.91 -24.70
CA HIS A 365 -6.65 -7.96 -24.63
C HIS A 365 -6.87 -7.44 -23.21
N LYS A 366 -7.23 -6.16 -23.07
CA LYS A 366 -7.67 -5.52 -21.82
C LYS A 366 -9.17 -5.68 -21.66
N LEU A 367 -9.60 -6.67 -20.88
CA LEU A 367 -11.01 -6.94 -20.57
C LEU A 367 -11.44 -6.14 -19.33
N ARG A 368 -12.35 -5.18 -19.52
CA ARG A 368 -12.93 -4.34 -18.47
C ARG A 368 -14.39 -4.71 -18.28
N VAL A 369 -14.80 -4.98 -17.03
CA VAL A 369 -16.19 -5.28 -16.65
C VAL A 369 -16.64 -4.21 -15.67
N GLU A 370 -17.70 -3.47 -15.99
CA GLU A 370 -18.25 -2.38 -15.18
C GLU A 370 -19.76 -2.48 -15.04
N THR A 371 -20.34 -1.88 -14.02
CA THR A 371 -21.80 -1.72 -13.92
C THR A 371 -22.29 -0.53 -14.77
N LYS A 372 -23.42 -0.64 -15.48
CA LYS A 372 -23.96 0.42 -16.35
C LYS A 372 -24.37 1.73 -15.66
N ASN A 373 -24.54 1.74 -14.34
CA ASN A 373 -24.90 2.93 -13.56
C ASN A 373 -23.70 3.84 -13.24
N PHE A 374 -22.62 3.77 -14.01
CA PHE A 374 -21.56 4.77 -14.00
C PHE A 374 -22.11 6.09 -14.55
N SER A 375 -22.36 7.07 -13.68
CA SER A 375 -22.69 8.42 -14.13
C SER A 375 -21.46 9.05 -14.79
N LYS A 376 -21.42 9.03 -16.13
CA LYS A 376 -20.40 9.72 -16.95
C LYS A 376 -20.32 11.23 -16.69
N GLN A 377 -21.23 11.83 -15.91
CA GLN A 377 -21.32 13.28 -15.76
C GLN A 377 -20.45 13.90 -14.64
N ALA A 378 -19.78 13.13 -13.80
CA ALA A 378 -19.03 13.71 -12.67
C ALA A 378 -17.53 13.37 -12.62
N GLY A 379 -17.02 12.40 -13.37
CA GLY A 379 -15.58 12.07 -13.39
C GLY A 379 -14.96 11.63 -12.05
N GLN A 380 -15.71 11.67 -10.95
CA GLN A 380 -15.35 11.17 -9.63
C GLN A 380 -16.63 10.71 -8.94
N ASP A 381 -16.72 9.41 -8.69
CA ASP A 381 -17.68 8.85 -7.75
C ASP A 381 -16.88 7.98 -6.77
N ASN A 382 -16.72 8.47 -5.54
CA ASN A 382 -15.68 8.02 -4.60
C ASN A 382 -16.14 6.86 -3.69
N ASN A 383 -17.29 6.24 -3.95
CA ASN A 383 -17.84 5.18 -3.10
C ASN A 383 -18.09 3.89 -3.90
N ALA A 384 -17.09 3.02 -3.98
CA ALA A 384 -17.26 1.66 -4.48
C ALA A 384 -18.18 0.86 -3.54
N ARG A 385 -19.41 0.57 -3.95
CA ARG A 385 -20.35 -0.25 -3.16
C ARG A 385 -20.15 -1.75 -3.35
N TYR A 386 -19.48 -2.16 -4.43
CA TYR A 386 -19.22 -3.55 -4.74
C TYR A 386 -17.73 -3.77 -4.99
N GLN A 387 -17.22 -4.90 -4.51
CA GLN A 387 -15.90 -5.40 -4.82
C GLN A 387 -16.05 -6.50 -5.88
N PHE A 388 -15.45 -6.26 -7.04
CA PHE A 388 -15.36 -7.20 -8.14
C PHE A 388 -13.99 -7.89 -8.08
N ASP A 389 -13.99 -9.21 -8.24
CA ASP A 389 -12.79 -10.02 -8.39
C ASP A 389 -12.99 -10.91 -9.62
N LEU A 390 -12.13 -10.76 -10.62
CA LEU A 390 -12.27 -11.45 -11.91
C LEU A 390 -11.07 -12.39 -12.09
N ASN A 391 -11.36 -13.69 -12.06
CA ASN A 391 -10.36 -14.74 -12.17
C ASN A 391 -10.52 -15.51 -13.49
N GLN A 392 -9.42 -16.04 -14.02
CA GLN A 392 -9.49 -16.90 -15.21
C GLN A 392 -10.19 -18.23 -14.87
N GLY A 393 -11.13 -18.64 -15.72
CA GLY A 393 -11.86 -19.89 -15.62
C GLY A 393 -11.12 -21.07 -16.23
N GLN A 394 -11.78 -22.23 -16.32
CA GLN A 394 -11.17 -23.48 -16.82
C GLN A 394 -10.84 -23.46 -18.32
N LYS A 395 -11.45 -22.56 -19.10
CA LYS A 395 -11.18 -22.38 -20.53
C LYS A 395 -10.59 -20.99 -20.78
N PRO A 396 -9.78 -20.79 -21.84
CA PRO A 396 -9.14 -19.50 -22.15
C PRO A 396 -10.15 -18.33 -22.25
N ASN A 397 -11.37 -18.63 -22.68
CA ASN A 397 -12.44 -17.66 -22.94
C ASN A 397 -13.48 -17.59 -21.80
N GLN A 398 -13.22 -18.26 -20.68
CA GLN A 398 -14.10 -18.29 -19.51
C GLN A 398 -13.45 -17.54 -18.35
N PHE A 399 -14.24 -16.73 -17.65
CA PHE A 399 -13.83 -15.96 -16.49
C PHE A 399 -14.82 -16.15 -15.36
N LEU A 400 -14.32 -16.25 -14.14
CA LEU A 400 -15.13 -16.28 -12.93
C LEU A 400 -15.14 -14.88 -12.32
N LEU A 401 -16.28 -14.20 -12.44
CA LEU A 401 -16.52 -12.93 -11.78
C LEU A 401 -17.15 -13.16 -10.42
N GLN A 402 -16.45 -12.79 -9.36
CA GLN A 402 -16.97 -12.78 -8.00
C GLN A 402 -17.37 -11.36 -7.62
N VAL A 403 -18.60 -11.19 -7.16
CA VAL A 403 -19.13 -9.89 -6.75
C VAL A 403 -19.62 -9.97 -5.30
N VAL A 404 -19.07 -9.10 -4.47
CA VAL A 404 -19.55 -8.87 -3.10
C VAL A 404 -19.82 -7.39 -2.88
N ASP A 405 -20.70 -7.04 -1.95
CA ASP A 405 -20.89 -5.65 -1.53
C ASP A 405 -19.76 -5.16 -0.61
N GLN A 406 -19.79 -3.88 -0.24
CA GLN A 406 -18.84 -3.23 0.67
C GLN A 406 -18.76 -3.87 2.07
N PHE A 407 -19.69 -4.77 2.41
CA PHE A 407 -19.72 -5.50 3.67
C PHE A 407 -19.34 -6.99 3.50
N GLY A 408 -18.97 -7.39 2.28
CA GLY A 408 -18.57 -8.76 1.95
C GLY A 408 -19.75 -9.71 1.71
N PHE A 409 -20.97 -9.20 1.49
CA PHE A 409 -22.12 -10.05 1.18
C PHE A 409 -22.20 -10.37 -0.32
N PRO A 410 -22.62 -11.59 -0.70
CA PRO A 410 -22.74 -11.98 -2.10
C PRO A 410 -23.81 -11.18 -2.82
N VAL A 411 -23.46 -10.58 -3.97
CA VAL A 411 -24.44 -9.97 -4.86
C VAL A 411 -24.99 -11.05 -5.79
N ARG A 412 -26.30 -11.27 -5.77
CA ARG A 412 -27.00 -12.25 -6.61
C ARG A 412 -27.97 -11.57 -7.56
N GLY A 413 -28.34 -12.25 -8.65
CA GLY A 413 -29.30 -11.72 -9.62
C GLY A 413 -28.78 -10.52 -10.42
N LEU A 414 -27.46 -10.35 -10.55
CA LEU A 414 -26.91 -9.49 -11.58
C LEU A 414 -27.30 -10.06 -12.94
N PHE A 415 -27.86 -9.21 -13.79
CA PHE A 415 -28.14 -9.55 -15.17
C PHE A 415 -27.07 -8.97 -16.07
N ARG A 416 -26.97 -9.53 -17.28
CA ARG A 416 -26.05 -9.01 -18.29
C ARG A 416 -26.33 -7.54 -18.60
N GLU A 417 -27.60 -7.13 -18.55
CA GLU A 417 -27.99 -5.75 -18.81
C GLU A 417 -27.49 -4.77 -17.75
N ASP A 418 -27.06 -5.25 -16.58
CA ASP A 418 -26.50 -4.42 -15.52
C ASP A 418 -25.01 -4.14 -15.72
N LEU A 419 -24.36 -4.85 -16.65
CA LEU A 419 -22.93 -4.76 -16.91
C LEU A 419 -22.62 -4.14 -18.28
N GLU A 420 -21.59 -3.33 -18.34
CA GLU A 420 -20.88 -2.90 -19.53
C GLU A 420 -19.53 -3.60 -19.55
N ILE A 421 -19.29 -4.37 -20.61
CA ILE A 421 -18.05 -5.13 -20.78
C ILE A 421 -17.39 -4.62 -22.04
N SER A 422 -16.15 -4.14 -21.89
CA SER A 422 -15.34 -3.67 -23.00
C SER A 422 -14.03 -4.45 -23.08
N CYS A 423 -13.58 -4.73 -24.28
CA CYS A 423 -12.32 -5.38 -24.61
C CYS A 423 -11.51 -4.40 -25.45
N ASP A 424 -10.33 -3.99 -24.98
CA ASP A 424 -9.51 -2.94 -25.63
C ASP A 424 -10.28 -1.63 -25.88
N GLY A 425 -11.19 -1.29 -24.97
CA GLY A 425 -12.06 -0.11 -25.09
C GLY A 425 -13.28 -0.28 -26.01
N GLU A 426 -13.38 -1.38 -26.77
CA GLU A 426 -14.55 -1.69 -27.58
C GLU A 426 -15.59 -2.49 -26.80
N LYS A 427 -16.87 -2.11 -26.94
CA LYS A 427 -17.97 -2.79 -26.25
C LYS A 427 -18.19 -4.19 -26.80
N VAL A 428 -18.07 -5.20 -25.95
CA VAL A 428 -18.28 -6.60 -26.34
C VAL A 428 -19.77 -6.92 -26.34
N THR A 429 -20.30 -7.32 -27.50
CA THR A 429 -21.73 -7.60 -27.69
C THR A 429 -22.09 -9.09 -27.67
N LYS A 430 -21.12 -10.00 -27.69
CA LYS A 430 -21.34 -11.45 -27.61
C LYS A 430 -20.73 -12.01 -26.33
N ILE A 431 -21.55 -12.07 -25.29
CA ILE A 431 -21.16 -12.53 -23.96
C ILE A 431 -22.20 -13.52 -23.48
N LYS A 432 -21.75 -14.65 -22.93
CA LYS A 432 -22.60 -15.48 -22.07
C LYS A 432 -22.27 -15.15 -20.63
N PHE A 433 -23.30 -14.79 -19.87
CA PHE A 433 -23.19 -14.44 -18.47
C PHE A 433 -24.18 -15.29 -17.70
N ALA A 434 -23.70 -16.10 -16.75
CA ALA A 434 -24.54 -17.01 -15.98
C ALA A 434 -24.08 -17.07 -14.52
N GLU A 435 -25.01 -16.87 -13.59
CA GLU A 435 -24.75 -17.07 -12.16
C GLU A 435 -24.44 -18.55 -11.87
N GLN A 436 -23.44 -18.81 -11.03
CA GLN A 436 -22.97 -20.13 -10.61
C GLN A 436 -23.28 -20.32 -9.11
N PRO A 437 -24.51 -20.72 -8.74
CA PRO A 437 -24.97 -20.69 -7.35
C PRO A 437 -24.30 -21.72 -6.42
N HIS A 438 -23.46 -22.61 -6.95
CA HIS A 438 -22.91 -23.76 -6.23
C HIS A 438 -21.43 -23.63 -5.81
N MET A 439 -20.69 -22.60 -6.24
CA MET A 439 -19.23 -22.54 -6.02
C MET A 439 -18.78 -21.95 -4.67
N ASP A 440 -19.52 -21.01 -4.10
CA ASP A 440 -19.36 -20.54 -2.71
C ASP A 440 -20.62 -19.74 -2.33
N PRO A 441 -21.41 -20.15 -1.32
CA PRO A 441 -22.62 -19.41 -0.94
C PRO A 441 -22.33 -18.01 -0.38
N LYS A 442 -21.08 -17.72 0.00
CA LYS A 442 -20.64 -16.43 0.55
C LYS A 442 -20.28 -15.39 -0.51
N LYS A 443 -20.15 -15.76 -1.78
CA LYS A 443 -19.83 -14.84 -2.88
C LYS A 443 -20.83 -14.94 -4.04
N GLY A 444 -21.11 -13.82 -4.70
CA GLY A 444 -21.87 -13.81 -5.95
C GLY A 444 -20.98 -14.29 -7.07
N ASN A 445 -21.08 -15.56 -7.45
CA ASN A 445 -20.19 -16.15 -8.46
C ASN A 445 -20.88 -16.15 -9.83
N TYR A 446 -20.23 -15.58 -10.83
CA TYR A 446 -20.73 -15.47 -12.19
C TYR A 446 -19.71 -16.01 -13.19
N LEU A 447 -20.15 -16.89 -14.08
CA LEU A 447 -19.34 -17.33 -15.21
C LEU A 447 -19.57 -16.37 -16.38
N LEU A 448 -18.48 -15.76 -16.82
CA LEU A 448 -18.42 -14.85 -17.95
C LEU A 448 -17.68 -15.55 -19.10
N GLU A 449 -18.38 -15.92 -20.18
CA GLU A 449 -17.73 -16.37 -21.41
C GLU A 449 -17.67 -15.23 -22.42
N VAL A 450 -16.45 -14.86 -22.81
CA VAL A 450 -16.18 -13.82 -23.81
C VAL A 450 -15.57 -14.46 -25.05
N ASP A 451 -16.19 -14.27 -26.21
CA ASP A 451 -15.63 -14.74 -27.49
C ASP A 451 -14.49 -13.83 -27.93
N LEU A 452 -13.32 -14.04 -27.33
CA LEU A 452 -12.07 -13.40 -27.73
C LEU A 452 -11.43 -14.24 -28.83
N LYS A 453 -11.20 -13.62 -30.00
CA LYS A 453 -10.25 -14.15 -30.97
C LYS A 453 -8.87 -13.70 -30.50
N GLU A 454 -7.93 -14.63 -30.43
CA GLU A 454 -6.53 -14.30 -30.15
C GLU A 454 -6.09 -13.23 -31.15
N LYS A 455 -5.77 -12.04 -30.63
CA LYS A 455 -5.23 -10.95 -31.44
C LYS A 455 -3.95 -11.46 -32.08
N ALA A 456 -3.82 -11.31 -33.39
CA ALA A 456 -2.57 -11.61 -34.06
C ALA A 456 -1.45 -10.80 -33.35
N PRO A 457 -0.26 -11.41 -33.16
CA PRO A 457 0.78 -10.79 -32.37
C PRO A 457 1.18 -9.47 -33.04
N LEU A 458 1.07 -8.36 -32.30
CA LEU A 458 1.45 -7.02 -32.74
C LEU A 458 2.86 -6.97 -33.36
N LEU A 459 3.73 -7.89 -32.93
CA LEU A 459 5.09 -8.08 -33.41
C LEU A 459 5.33 -9.53 -33.84
N THR A 460 5.89 -9.72 -35.03
CA THR A 460 6.31 -11.04 -35.55
C THR A 460 7.81 -11.04 -35.86
N TRP A 461 8.48 -12.16 -35.54
CA TRP A 461 9.90 -12.40 -35.82
C TRP A 461 10.18 -13.91 -35.94
N ASP A 462 11.32 -14.31 -36.51
CA ASP A 462 11.66 -15.72 -36.71
C ASP A 462 12.09 -16.41 -35.40
N ARG A 463 11.10 -16.88 -34.64
CA ARG A 463 11.29 -17.61 -33.37
C ARG A 463 12.12 -18.89 -33.48
N LYS A 464 12.31 -19.44 -34.68
CA LYS A 464 13.10 -20.66 -34.87
C LYS A 464 14.59 -20.39 -34.95
N LYS A 465 15.00 -19.17 -35.31
CA LYS A 465 16.39 -18.77 -35.35
C LYS A 465 16.78 -18.18 -33.99
N ASN A 466 17.51 -18.96 -33.19
CA ASN A 466 18.04 -18.53 -31.89
C ASN A 466 19.57 -18.46 -31.84
N LYS A 467 20.24 -18.66 -32.99
CA LYS A 467 21.69 -18.54 -33.15
C LYS A 467 21.96 -17.59 -34.31
N PHE A 468 22.77 -16.58 -34.05
CA PHE A 468 23.05 -15.52 -35.00
C PHE A 468 24.54 -15.21 -35.03
N ALA A 469 25.04 -14.78 -36.18
CA ALA A 469 26.37 -14.19 -36.29
C ALA A 469 26.36 -12.73 -35.80
N THR A 470 27.50 -12.17 -35.38
CA THR A 470 27.61 -10.73 -35.07
C THR A 470 27.37 -9.82 -36.29
N THR A 471 27.42 -10.37 -37.50
CA THR A 471 27.07 -9.69 -38.76
C THR A 471 25.60 -9.84 -39.15
N ASP A 472 24.83 -10.68 -38.45
CA ASP A 472 23.40 -10.83 -38.67
C ASP A 472 22.63 -9.62 -38.10
N HIS A 473 21.34 -9.55 -38.43
CA HIS A 473 20.36 -8.68 -37.79
C HIS A 473 19.12 -9.50 -37.47
N VAL A 474 18.38 -9.11 -36.43
CA VAL A 474 17.05 -9.65 -36.14
C VAL A 474 16.03 -8.70 -36.73
N SER A 475 15.20 -9.18 -37.66
CA SER A 475 14.12 -8.39 -38.26
C SER A 475 12.83 -8.63 -37.49
N PHE A 476 12.20 -7.55 -37.05
CA PHE A 476 10.88 -7.54 -36.44
C PHE A 476 9.89 -6.92 -37.41
N THR A 477 8.72 -7.54 -37.57
CA THR A 477 7.64 -7.02 -38.42
C THR A 477 6.43 -6.69 -37.54
N MET A 478 5.96 -5.46 -37.61
CA MET A 478 4.76 -4.97 -36.94
C MET A 478 3.56 -5.09 -37.87
N GLU A 479 2.46 -5.64 -37.36
CA GLU A 479 1.24 -5.82 -38.17
C GLU A 479 0.50 -4.49 -38.39
N ASP A 480 0.48 -3.62 -37.39
CA ASP A 480 -0.10 -2.27 -37.47
C ASP A 480 0.79 -1.22 -36.79
N PRO A 481 1.73 -0.60 -37.54
CA PRO A 481 2.63 0.43 -37.02
C PRO A 481 1.90 1.67 -36.50
N SER A 482 0.65 1.92 -36.93
CA SER A 482 -0.09 3.12 -36.53
C SER A 482 -0.50 3.11 -35.05
N LEU A 483 -0.48 1.94 -34.41
CA LEU A 483 -0.75 1.76 -32.99
C LEU A 483 0.49 1.93 -32.11
N VAL A 484 1.69 2.05 -32.71
CA VAL A 484 2.97 2.08 -32.00
C VAL A 484 3.62 3.45 -32.19
N GLN A 485 3.74 4.21 -31.12
CA GLN A 485 4.51 5.45 -31.09
C GLN A 485 5.98 5.20 -30.75
N ARG A 486 6.30 4.18 -29.95
CA ARG A 486 7.68 3.91 -29.54
C ARG A 486 7.96 2.44 -29.37
N VAL A 487 9.13 2.00 -29.80
CA VAL A 487 9.65 0.64 -29.63
C VAL A 487 10.87 0.71 -28.74
N LEU A 488 10.87 -0.07 -27.65
CA LEU A 488 12.02 -0.24 -26.77
C LEU A 488 12.49 -1.70 -26.78
N VAL A 489 13.75 -1.92 -27.17
CA VAL A 489 14.43 -3.21 -26.99
C VAL A 489 15.44 -3.06 -25.86
N LYS A 490 15.34 -3.90 -24.84
CA LYS A 490 16.22 -3.87 -23.67
C LYS A 490 16.89 -5.22 -23.43
N HIS A 491 18.08 -5.18 -22.85
CA HIS A 491 18.70 -6.32 -22.19
C HIS A 491 18.83 -6.00 -20.70
N ASN A 492 18.13 -6.75 -19.85
CA ASN A 492 17.94 -6.38 -18.45
C ASN A 492 17.34 -4.96 -18.34
N GLU A 493 18.06 -4.01 -17.73
CA GLU A 493 17.64 -2.61 -17.60
C GLU A 493 18.22 -1.69 -18.70
N GLU A 494 19.17 -2.19 -19.51
CA GLU A 494 19.84 -1.38 -20.53
C GLU A 494 19.01 -1.31 -21.82
N VAL A 495 18.76 -0.09 -22.31
CA VAL A 495 18.07 0.16 -23.58
C VAL A 495 19.05 0.02 -24.75
N LEU A 496 18.85 -1.01 -25.57
CA LEU A 496 19.67 -1.30 -26.74
C LEU A 496 19.17 -0.65 -28.02
N LEU A 497 17.85 -0.49 -28.14
CA LEU A 497 17.21 0.17 -29.27
C LEU A 497 15.98 0.92 -28.78
N ASP A 498 15.86 2.18 -29.20
CA ASP A 498 14.73 3.05 -28.91
C ASP A 498 14.32 3.72 -30.22
N VAL A 499 13.21 3.26 -30.80
CA VAL A 499 12.69 3.79 -32.06
C VAL A 499 11.42 4.55 -31.78
N GLU A 500 11.48 5.86 -31.93
CA GLU A 500 10.30 6.72 -31.91
C GLU A 500 9.65 6.80 -33.30
N ASN A 501 8.33 6.73 -33.32
CA ASN A 501 7.46 6.77 -34.49
C ASN A 501 7.95 5.83 -35.61
N PRO A 502 8.00 4.50 -35.39
CA PRO A 502 8.41 3.56 -36.42
C PRO A 502 7.49 3.70 -37.65
N LYS A 503 7.99 4.33 -38.72
CA LYS A 503 7.18 4.61 -39.92
C LYS A 503 6.98 3.38 -40.81
N ASP A 504 7.82 2.38 -40.64
CA ASP A 504 7.83 1.16 -41.45
C ASP A 504 7.14 0.01 -40.73
N THR A 505 6.71 -1.00 -41.50
CA THR A 505 6.10 -2.24 -40.98
C THR A 505 7.07 -3.12 -40.19
N GLY A 506 8.24 -2.61 -39.79
CA GLY A 506 9.25 -3.38 -39.09
C GLY A 506 10.47 -2.56 -38.71
N PHE A 507 11.32 -3.15 -37.87
CA PHE A 507 12.62 -2.61 -37.50
C PHE A 507 13.65 -3.73 -37.42
N GLN A 508 14.92 -3.38 -37.51
CA GLN A 508 16.03 -4.33 -37.40
C GLN A 508 16.81 -4.04 -36.13
N LEU A 509 17.21 -5.11 -35.42
CA LEU A 509 18.20 -5.05 -34.36
C LEU A 509 19.53 -5.54 -34.92
N PRO A 510 20.49 -4.64 -35.21
CA PRO A 510 21.84 -5.02 -35.61
C PRO A 510 22.53 -5.80 -34.48
N LEU A 511 23.16 -6.92 -34.81
CA LEU A 511 23.83 -7.75 -33.79
C LEU A 511 25.32 -7.40 -33.60
N ASN A 512 25.83 -6.41 -34.35
CA ASN A 512 27.17 -5.87 -34.16
C ASN A 512 27.32 -5.08 -32.85
N TYR A 513 26.21 -4.78 -32.18
CA TYR A 513 26.13 -4.20 -30.84
C TYR A 513 26.45 -5.20 -29.71
N PHE A 514 26.40 -6.50 -29.99
CA PHE A 514 26.49 -7.56 -28.99
C PHE A 514 27.89 -8.15 -28.91
N ASN A 515 28.24 -8.67 -27.74
CA ASN A 515 29.38 -9.58 -27.58
C ASN A 515 28.96 -11.01 -27.94
N VAL A 516 29.92 -11.93 -28.03
CA VAL A 516 29.59 -13.36 -28.14
C VAL A 516 29.01 -13.83 -26.81
N GLY A 517 27.85 -14.48 -26.86
CA GLY A 517 27.17 -14.93 -25.65
C GLY A 517 25.69 -15.21 -25.86
N ASP A 518 25.05 -15.65 -24.78
CA ASP A 518 23.61 -15.86 -24.71
C ASP A 518 22.93 -14.65 -24.06
N TYR A 519 21.87 -14.16 -24.68
CA TYR A 519 21.15 -12.96 -24.28
C TYR A 519 19.67 -13.27 -24.11
N ASN A 520 19.02 -12.53 -23.21
CA ASN A 520 17.58 -12.49 -23.07
C ASN A 520 17.13 -11.04 -23.22
N LEU A 521 16.40 -10.74 -24.29
CA LEU A 521 15.97 -9.39 -24.63
C LEU A 521 14.49 -9.22 -24.33
N SER A 522 14.10 -8.05 -23.82
CA SER A 522 12.70 -7.64 -23.72
C SER A 522 12.39 -6.61 -24.80
N ILE A 523 11.32 -6.81 -25.54
CA ILE A 523 10.81 -5.82 -26.50
C ILE A 523 9.48 -5.29 -25.98
N ALA A 524 9.40 -3.99 -25.76
CA ALA A 524 8.19 -3.30 -25.36
C ALA A 524 7.75 -2.31 -26.45
N LEU A 525 6.46 -2.30 -26.77
CA LEU A 525 5.84 -1.33 -27.68
C LEU A 525 4.93 -0.40 -26.89
N PHE A 526 4.96 0.90 -27.21
CA PHE A 526 4.18 1.93 -26.54
C PHE A 526 3.31 2.66 -27.55
N ASP A 527 2.08 3.00 -27.16
CA ASP A 527 1.16 3.81 -27.97
C ASP A 527 1.41 5.32 -27.84
N ALA A 528 0.57 6.11 -28.51
CA ALA A 528 0.63 7.57 -28.53
C ALA A 528 0.47 8.25 -27.15
N SER A 529 -0.05 7.51 -26.15
CA SER A 529 -0.22 7.99 -24.77
C SER A 529 0.93 7.59 -23.85
N GLY A 530 1.93 6.88 -24.39
CA GLY A 530 3.04 6.31 -23.62
C GLY A 530 2.65 5.06 -22.84
N GLN A 531 1.51 4.42 -23.13
CA GLN A 531 1.11 3.19 -22.48
C GLN A 531 1.72 1.98 -23.20
N GLU A 532 2.28 1.04 -22.44
CA GLU A 532 2.74 -0.24 -22.96
C GLU A 532 1.56 -1.04 -23.54
N VAL A 533 1.67 -1.39 -24.82
CA VAL A 533 0.67 -2.17 -25.57
C VAL A 533 1.15 -3.59 -25.90
N PHE A 534 2.44 -3.86 -25.75
CA PHE A 534 3.04 -5.18 -25.99
C PHE A 534 4.36 -5.30 -25.23
N ASN A 535 4.64 -6.49 -24.69
CA ASN A 535 5.94 -6.84 -24.11
C ASN A 535 6.24 -8.33 -24.30
N GLU A 536 7.40 -8.68 -24.86
CA GLU A 536 7.85 -10.06 -25.04
C GLU A 536 9.33 -10.21 -24.69
N TYR A 537 9.65 -11.32 -24.03
CA TYR A 537 11.04 -11.73 -23.80
C TYR A 537 11.45 -12.77 -24.84
N PHE A 538 12.63 -12.60 -25.44
CA PHE A 538 13.18 -13.59 -26.36
C PHE A 538 14.65 -13.90 -26.09
N PRO A 539 15.01 -15.19 -25.90
CA PRO A 539 16.38 -15.61 -25.77
C PRO A 539 17.02 -15.81 -27.14
N PHE A 540 18.28 -15.42 -27.29
CA PHE A 540 19.09 -15.76 -28.47
C PHE A 540 20.59 -15.81 -28.14
N SER A 541 21.35 -16.47 -28.99
CA SER A 541 22.80 -16.67 -28.87
C SER A 541 23.52 -15.99 -30.03
N VAL A 542 24.50 -15.15 -29.71
CA VAL A 542 25.40 -14.52 -30.67
C VAL A 542 26.68 -15.33 -30.72
N GLN A 543 26.96 -15.91 -31.87
CA GLN A 543 28.22 -16.57 -32.17
C GLN A 543 29.01 -15.68 -33.12
N ALA A 544 30.34 -15.77 -33.09
CA ALA A 544 31.15 -15.02 -34.02
C ALA A 544 32.29 -15.85 -34.56
N GLU A 545 32.57 -15.64 -35.84
CA GLU A 545 33.81 -16.07 -36.46
C GLU A 545 34.91 -15.05 -36.18
N PRO A 546 36.18 -15.49 -36.07
CA PRO A 546 37.32 -14.59 -36.04
C PRO A 546 37.28 -13.57 -37.18
N ASP A 547 37.39 -12.28 -36.86
CA ASP A 547 37.42 -11.21 -37.86
C ASP A 547 38.48 -10.17 -37.46
N VAL A 548 38.88 -9.34 -38.43
CA VAL A 548 39.72 -8.17 -38.17
C VAL A 548 39.10 -6.97 -38.84
N ARG A 549 38.94 -5.87 -38.09
CA ARG A 549 38.43 -4.60 -38.61
C ARG A 549 39.56 -3.62 -38.75
N LEU A 550 39.59 -2.94 -39.89
CA LEU A 550 40.45 -1.78 -40.10
C LEU A 550 39.63 -0.55 -39.73
N LEU A 551 39.97 0.09 -38.61
CA LEU A 551 39.27 1.26 -38.09
C LEU A 551 39.80 2.57 -38.70
N TYR A 552 41.09 2.57 -39.05
CA TYR A 552 41.77 3.67 -39.69
C TYR A 552 42.95 3.12 -40.53
N PRO A 553 43.23 3.65 -41.75
CA PRO A 553 42.43 4.62 -42.47
C PRO A 553 41.11 4.01 -42.97
N VAL A 554 40.16 4.85 -43.29
CA VAL A 554 38.89 4.48 -43.93
C VAL A 554 39.02 4.59 -45.45
N ASP A 555 38.17 3.88 -46.18
CA ASP A 555 38.21 3.86 -47.65
C ASP A 555 38.09 5.25 -48.28
N GLY A 556 39.13 5.62 -49.03
CA GLY A 556 39.29 6.90 -49.71
C GLY A 556 39.97 8.00 -48.90
N ASP A 557 40.45 7.74 -47.69
CA ASP A 557 41.12 8.75 -46.87
C ASP A 557 42.37 9.32 -47.54
N ALA A 558 42.55 10.63 -47.44
CA ALA A 558 43.70 11.37 -47.95
C ALA A 558 44.82 11.40 -46.91
N VAL A 559 46.04 11.05 -47.33
CA VAL A 559 47.20 10.89 -46.43
C VAL A 559 48.39 11.68 -46.98
N ARG A 560 49.14 12.33 -46.07
CA ARG A 560 50.33 13.14 -46.38
C ARG A 560 51.61 12.30 -46.38
N ALA A 561 52.32 12.24 -45.26
CA ALA A 561 53.60 11.53 -45.15
C ALA A 561 53.46 10.27 -44.27
N ASP A 562 52.64 10.35 -43.22
CA ASP A 562 52.46 9.27 -42.26
C ASP A 562 51.07 8.66 -42.39
N LEU A 563 51.01 7.37 -42.70
CA LEU A 563 49.80 6.58 -42.70
C LEU A 563 49.65 5.89 -41.35
N MET A 564 48.81 6.46 -40.47
CA MET A 564 48.37 5.75 -39.28
C MET A 564 47.46 4.59 -39.69
N VAL A 565 47.59 3.45 -39.02
CA VAL A 565 46.77 2.26 -39.22
C VAL A 565 46.30 1.75 -37.87
N LEU A 566 44.99 1.73 -37.67
CA LEU A 566 44.34 1.16 -36.50
C LEU A 566 43.56 -0.09 -36.90
N LEU A 567 43.90 -1.20 -36.27
CA LEU A 567 43.23 -2.49 -36.41
C LEU A 567 42.50 -2.84 -35.12
N LEU A 568 41.40 -3.56 -35.26
CA LEU A 568 40.67 -4.16 -34.15
C LEU A 568 40.44 -5.64 -34.46
N PRO A 569 41.19 -6.56 -33.83
CA PRO A 569 40.85 -7.98 -33.86
C PRO A 569 39.50 -8.18 -33.15
N LYS A 570 38.51 -8.75 -33.85
CA LYS A 570 37.21 -9.10 -33.26
C LYS A 570 37.15 -10.59 -33.02
N HIS A 571 36.74 -10.98 -31.81
CA HIS A 571 36.56 -12.38 -31.40
C HIS A 571 37.85 -13.22 -31.48
N LEU A 572 39.00 -12.55 -31.34
CA LEU A 572 40.32 -13.15 -31.25
C LEU A 572 40.93 -12.75 -29.92
N GLN A 573 41.47 -13.73 -29.20
CA GLN A 573 42.31 -13.45 -28.04
C GLN A 573 43.65 -12.94 -28.54
N PRO A 574 44.20 -11.84 -28.00
CA PRO A 574 45.50 -11.30 -28.45
C PRO A 574 46.60 -12.36 -28.51
N SER A 575 46.64 -13.25 -27.50
CA SER A 575 47.60 -14.37 -27.41
C SER A 575 47.54 -15.38 -28.57
N THR A 576 46.46 -15.41 -29.35
CA THR A 576 46.29 -16.31 -30.50
C THR A 576 46.80 -15.71 -31.82
N ILE A 577 47.16 -14.42 -31.82
CA ILE A 577 47.65 -13.70 -33.00
C ILE A 577 49.16 -13.95 -33.12
N GLN A 578 49.58 -14.51 -34.26
CA GLN A 578 50.97 -14.88 -34.52
C GLN A 578 51.74 -13.76 -35.21
N SER A 579 51.10 -13.08 -36.17
CA SER A 579 51.67 -11.91 -36.85
C SER A 579 50.62 -11.08 -37.57
N VAL A 580 50.95 -9.81 -37.81
CA VAL A 580 50.19 -8.90 -38.68
C VAL A 580 51.15 -8.29 -39.70
N THR A 581 50.87 -8.50 -40.98
CA THR A 581 51.66 -7.99 -42.10
C THR A 581 50.87 -6.93 -42.86
N TYR A 582 51.52 -5.80 -43.14
CA TYR A 582 50.98 -4.69 -43.90
C TYR A 582 51.69 -4.62 -45.26
N THR A 583 50.90 -4.60 -46.33
CA THR A 583 51.40 -4.42 -47.69
C THR A 583 50.70 -3.25 -48.36
N ILE A 584 51.45 -2.37 -49.04
CA ILE A 584 50.90 -1.29 -49.88
C ILE A 584 51.22 -1.65 -51.33
N ASP A 585 50.21 -1.70 -52.19
CA ASP A 585 50.33 -2.11 -53.60
C ASP A 585 51.07 -3.45 -53.80
N ASN A 586 50.81 -4.39 -52.87
CA ASN A 586 51.44 -5.71 -52.76
C ASN A 586 52.92 -5.71 -52.36
N GLN A 587 53.51 -4.57 -51.99
CA GLN A 587 54.84 -4.50 -51.38
C GLN A 587 54.71 -4.49 -49.86
N MET A 588 55.46 -5.35 -49.17
CA MET A 588 55.51 -5.35 -47.71
C MET A 588 56.17 -4.08 -47.22
N VAL A 589 55.44 -3.34 -46.37
CA VAL A 589 55.92 -2.09 -45.77
C VAL A 589 56.18 -2.27 -44.28
N PHE A 590 55.47 -3.17 -43.62
CA PHE A 590 55.61 -3.39 -42.17
C PHE A 590 55.14 -4.80 -41.76
N GLU A 591 55.75 -5.37 -40.72
CA GLU A 591 55.32 -6.63 -40.10
C GLU A 591 55.55 -6.57 -38.58
N VAL A 592 54.56 -6.99 -37.80
CA VAL A 592 54.64 -7.07 -36.34
C VAL A 592 54.24 -8.46 -35.84
N LYS A 593 54.95 -8.96 -34.82
CA LYS A 593 54.75 -10.30 -34.22
C LYS A 593 54.03 -10.28 -32.87
N GLN A 594 53.56 -9.12 -32.42
CA GLN A 594 52.92 -8.89 -31.12
C GLN A 594 51.80 -7.84 -31.22
N ASP A 595 51.00 -7.75 -30.16
CA ASP A 595 49.68 -7.10 -30.01
C ASP A 595 49.65 -5.56 -30.09
N PHE A 596 50.34 -4.96 -31.07
CA PHE A 596 50.25 -3.53 -31.33
C PHE A 596 49.36 -3.28 -32.54
N PHE A 597 48.09 -3.00 -32.27
CA PHE A 597 47.08 -2.79 -33.31
C PHE A 597 46.98 -1.34 -33.82
N LEU A 598 47.77 -0.42 -33.26
CA LEU A 598 47.98 0.94 -33.77
C LEU A 598 49.42 1.07 -34.30
N GLN A 599 49.58 1.47 -35.56
CA GLN A 599 50.87 1.63 -36.23
C GLN A 599 50.91 2.91 -37.05
N THR A 600 52.11 3.45 -37.29
CA THR A 600 52.34 4.54 -38.23
C THR A 600 53.32 4.07 -39.29
N ILE A 601 52.91 4.14 -40.56
CA ILE A 601 53.69 3.70 -41.72
C ILE A 601 54.09 4.94 -42.51
N ASP A 602 55.39 5.14 -42.72
CA ASP A 602 55.88 6.21 -43.60
C ASP A 602 55.52 5.88 -45.06
N VAL A 603 54.76 6.78 -45.68
CA VAL A 603 54.32 6.71 -47.08
C VAL A 603 54.83 7.90 -47.89
N SER A 604 55.80 8.66 -47.37
CA SER A 604 56.37 9.85 -48.02
C SER A 604 56.98 9.57 -49.40
N GLU A 605 57.53 8.38 -49.61
CA GLU A 605 58.12 7.93 -50.88
C GLU A 605 57.08 7.47 -51.93
N LEU A 606 55.81 7.29 -51.54
CA LEU A 606 54.74 6.95 -52.48
C LEU A 606 54.41 8.14 -53.39
N ARG A 607 54.13 7.85 -54.66
CA ARG A 607 53.66 8.85 -55.62
C ARG A 607 52.28 9.36 -55.20
N GLU A 608 51.91 10.56 -55.61
CA GLU A 608 50.52 11.01 -55.42
C GLU A 608 49.55 10.14 -56.24
N GLY A 609 48.42 9.76 -55.64
CA GLY A 609 47.45 8.88 -56.28
C GLY A 609 46.72 7.94 -55.32
N GLU A 610 45.91 7.05 -55.88
CA GLU A 610 45.23 5.99 -55.13
C GLU A 610 46.19 4.82 -54.87
N HIS A 611 46.25 4.36 -53.62
CA HIS A 611 47.03 3.21 -53.18
C HIS A 611 46.15 2.23 -52.42
N THR A 612 46.53 0.95 -52.40
CA THR A 612 45.80 -0.08 -51.64
C THR A 612 46.64 -0.59 -50.48
N LEU A 613 46.19 -0.34 -49.25
CA LEU A 613 46.70 -1.00 -48.05
C LEU A 613 46.00 -2.35 -47.89
N LYS A 614 46.77 -3.43 -47.79
CA LYS A 614 46.30 -4.77 -47.44
C LYS A 614 46.94 -5.20 -46.12
N VAL A 615 46.09 -5.58 -45.17
CA VAL A 615 46.48 -6.17 -43.90
C VAL A 615 46.22 -7.67 -43.97
N LEU A 616 47.21 -8.46 -43.52
CA LEU A 616 47.10 -9.91 -43.34
C LEU A 616 47.43 -10.24 -41.88
N MET A 617 46.44 -10.71 -41.16
CA MET A 617 46.58 -11.22 -39.80
C MET A 617 46.65 -12.75 -39.83
N VAL A 618 47.66 -13.31 -39.18
CA VAL A 618 47.83 -14.74 -38.98
C VAL A 618 47.53 -15.04 -37.51
N HIS A 619 46.63 -15.98 -37.26
CA HIS A 619 46.26 -16.43 -35.91
C HIS A 619 46.25 -17.97 -35.87
N GLU A 620 46.13 -18.56 -34.68
CA GLU A 620 46.13 -20.03 -34.51
C GLU A 620 45.08 -20.76 -35.36
N GLY A 621 43.94 -20.11 -35.63
CA GLY A 621 42.84 -20.66 -36.42
C GLY A 621 42.92 -20.41 -37.92
N GLY A 622 43.92 -19.67 -38.43
CA GLY A 622 44.06 -19.38 -39.86
C GLY A 622 44.59 -17.99 -40.21
N LYS A 623 44.21 -17.50 -41.39
CA LYS A 623 44.63 -16.20 -41.93
C LYS A 623 43.42 -15.36 -42.27
N ILE A 624 43.40 -14.11 -41.82
CA ILE A 624 42.35 -13.13 -42.11
C ILE A 624 43.00 -11.96 -42.85
N SER A 625 42.35 -11.46 -43.92
CA SER A 625 42.88 -10.33 -44.68
C SER A 625 41.81 -9.27 -44.92
N LYS A 626 42.20 -7.99 -44.77
CA LYS A 626 41.40 -6.82 -45.13
C LYS A 626 42.19 -5.90 -46.06
N LYS A 627 41.45 -5.12 -46.85
CA LYS A 627 42.00 -4.15 -47.79
C LYS A 627 41.24 -2.84 -47.65
N VAL A 628 41.95 -1.73 -47.84
CA VAL A 628 41.38 -0.39 -47.93
C VAL A 628 42.13 0.41 -48.97
N LYS A 629 41.45 1.32 -49.66
CA LYS A 629 42.10 2.28 -50.55
C LYS A 629 42.30 3.60 -49.83
N PHE A 630 43.41 4.28 -50.09
CA PHE A 630 43.69 5.63 -49.59
C PHE A 630 44.33 6.47 -50.69
N GLN A 631 44.22 7.79 -50.58
CA GLN A 631 44.74 8.77 -51.55
C GLN A 631 45.98 9.45 -50.98
N LYS A 632 47.15 9.20 -51.59
CA LYS A 632 48.39 9.93 -51.26
C LYS A 632 48.35 11.32 -51.88
N THR A 633 48.57 12.36 -51.08
CA THR A 633 48.60 13.77 -51.54
C THR A 633 49.73 14.55 -50.87
N ALA A 634 50.17 15.67 -51.46
CA ALA A 634 51.10 16.60 -50.80
C ALA A 634 50.45 17.40 -49.66
N THR A 635 49.16 17.74 -49.81
CA THR A 635 48.40 18.58 -48.86
C THR A 635 47.04 17.96 -48.56
N ALA A 636 46.93 17.27 -47.42
CA ALA A 636 45.65 16.84 -46.85
C ALA A 636 45.40 17.62 -45.56
N PRO A 637 44.23 18.26 -45.39
CA PRO A 637 43.81 18.80 -44.10
C PRO A 637 43.75 17.69 -43.05
N LEU A 638 43.89 18.03 -41.77
CA LEU A 638 43.75 17.08 -40.67
C LEU A 638 42.38 17.28 -40.01
N LEU A 639 41.57 16.23 -39.95
CA LEU A 639 40.38 16.23 -39.10
C LEU A 639 40.83 15.93 -37.66
N HIS A 640 40.29 16.65 -36.69
CA HIS A 640 40.56 16.40 -35.28
C HIS A 640 39.26 16.32 -34.49
N ILE A 641 39.00 15.19 -33.84
CA ILE A 641 37.90 15.04 -32.88
C ILE A 641 38.30 15.77 -31.59
N THR A 642 37.61 16.87 -31.29
CA THR A 642 37.89 17.72 -30.13
C THR A 642 37.14 17.27 -28.88
N LYS A 643 35.99 16.62 -29.06
CA LYS A 643 35.22 15.97 -27.99
C LYS A 643 34.55 14.70 -28.52
N PRO A 644 34.40 13.66 -27.69
CA PRO A 644 35.05 13.51 -26.39
C PRO A 644 36.55 13.18 -26.55
N ALA A 645 37.32 13.26 -25.46
CA ALA A 645 38.74 12.93 -25.47
C ALA A 645 38.97 11.40 -25.64
N MET A 646 40.18 11.02 -26.06
CA MET A 646 40.60 9.63 -26.15
C MET A 646 40.42 8.90 -24.80
N GLY A 647 39.74 7.75 -24.81
CA GLY A 647 39.46 6.93 -23.63
C GLY A 647 38.28 7.42 -22.78
N ALA A 648 37.50 8.39 -23.27
CA ALA A 648 36.40 8.94 -22.50
C ALA A 648 35.29 7.92 -22.22
N TYR A 649 34.66 7.96 -21.05
CA TYR A 649 33.49 7.15 -20.73
C TYR A 649 32.20 7.83 -21.16
N ALA A 650 31.26 7.04 -21.65
CA ALA A 650 29.91 7.46 -21.95
C ALA A 650 28.90 6.40 -21.51
N SER A 651 27.82 6.85 -20.88
CA SER A 651 26.80 6.00 -20.27
C SER A 651 25.62 5.75 -21.20
N GLN A 652 25.13 6.80 -21.85
CA GLN A 652 23.97 6.73 -22.75
C GLN A 652 24.23 7.39 -24.10
N THR A 653 24.65 8.65 -24.11
CA THR A 653 24.94 9.41 -25.32
C THR A 653 26.31 10.08 -25.21
N ALA A 654 27.03 10.16 -26.33
CA ALA A 654 28.28 10.90 -26.43
C ALA A 654 28.13 12.01 -27.48
N GLN A 655 28.47 13.24 -27.09
CA GLN A 655 28.53 14.38 -28.01
C GLN A 655 29.90 14.41 -28.68
N ILE A 656 29.91 14.28 -30.00
CA ILE A 656 31.12 14.19 -30.81
C ILE A 656 31.30 15.49 -31.59
N SER A 657 32.31 16.26 -31.24
CA SER A 657 32.71 17.48 -31.92
C SER A 657 34.05 17.27 -32.62
N PHE A 658 34.21 17.85 -33.81
CA PHE A 658 35.43 17.75 -34.60
C PHE A 658 35.68 19.03 -35.38
N GLU A 659 36.94 19.30 -35.69
CA GLU A 659 37.42 20.50 -36.38
C GLU A 659 38.41 20.13 -37.49
N LEU A 660 38.50 20.95 -38.54
CA LEU A 660 39.52 20.84 -39.58
C LEU A 660 40.71 21.73 -39.25
N ALA A 661 41.86 21.12 -38.96
CA ALA A 661 43.12 21.82 -38.81
C ALA A 661 43.77 22.07 -40.18
N GLU A 662 44.51 23.18 -40.28
CA GLU A 662 45.41 23.51 -41.40
C GLU A 662 44.75 23.79 -42.77
N SER A 663 43.47 24.17 -42.84
CA SER A 663 42.88 24.63 -44.10
C SER A 663 41.63 25.53 -43.91
N PRO A 664 41.79 26.85 -43.75
CA PRO A 664 40.67 27.76 -43.52
C PRO A 664 39.66 27.82 -44.69
N ASP A 665 40.09 27.43 -45.90
CA ASP A 665 39.26 27.46 -47.10
C ASP A 665 38.53 26.12 -47.37
N SER A 666 38.82 25.06 -46.62
CA SER A 666 38.15 23.76 -46.79
C SER A 666 36.93 23.64 -45.90
N LYS A 667 35.77 23.39 -46.52
CA LYS A 667 34.51 23.12 -45.82
C LYS A 667 34.14 21.64 -45.90
N ILE A 668 33.49 21.16 -44.84
CA ILE A 668 32.95 19.80 -44.77
C ILE A 668 31.66 19.75 -45.60
N ALA A 669 31.64 18.92 -46.64
CA ALA A 669 30.47 18.67 -47.49
C ALA A 669 29.60 17.51 -46.97
N GLY A 670 30.17 16.60 -46.17
CA GLY A 670 29.42 15.51 -45.54
C GLY A 670 30.26 14.70 -44.55
N ILE A 671 29.59 13.95 -43.69
CA ILE A 671 30.22 13.14 -42.63
C ILE A 671 29.71 11.70 -42.71
N LYS A 672 30.60 10.74 -42.43
CA LYS A 672 30.26 9.36 -42.11
C LYS A 672 30.83 9.00 -40.76
N LEU A 673 30.03 8.34 -39.94
CA LEU A 673 30.47 7.80 -38.66
C LEU A 673 30.64 6.30 -38.76
N TYR A 674 31.74 5.79 -38.21
CA TYR A 674 32.02 4.37 -38.08
C TYR A 674 32.15 4.06 -36.59
N VAL A 675 31.52 2.97 -36.15
CA VAL A 675 31.60 2.48 -34.78
C VAL A 675 32.10 1.05 -34.81
N ASN A 676 33.24 0.79 -34.18
CA ASN A 676 33.95 -0.49 -34.23
C ASN A 676 34.17 -1.01 -35.66
N GLY A 677 34.37 -0.08 -36.60
CA GLY A 677 34.65 -0.32 -38.02
C GLY A 677 33.42 -0.54 -38.90
N ASP A 678 32.21 -0.50 -38.34
CA ASP A 678 30.95 -0.61 -39.08
C ASP A 678 30.33 0.78 -39.26
N ILE A 679 29.77 1.06 -40.45
CA ILE A 679 29.11 2.36 -40.72
C ILE A 679 27.88 2.48 -39.83
N PHE A 680 27.80 3.57 -39.08
CA PHE A 680 26.63 3.94 -38.29
C PHE A 680 25.85 5.02 -39.03
N GLN A 681 24.57 4.76 -39.31
CA GLN A 681 23.72 5.65 -40.12
C GLN A 681 22.72 6.46 -39.29
N ASP A 682 22.52 6.10 -38.03
CA ASP A 682 21.46 6.66 -37.19
C ASP A 682 22.01 7.76 -36.26
N PHE A 683 22.52 8.82 -36.86
CA PHE A 683 23.01 10.01 -36.15
C PHE A 683 22.47 11.29 -36.81
N SER A 684 22.25 12.32 -36.01
CA SER A 684 21.95 13.67 -36.47
C SER A 684 23.22 14.52 -36.44
N VAL A 685 23.46 15.27 -37.51
CA VAL A 685 24.51 16.30 -37.55
C VAL A 685 23.90 17.61 -37.08
N GLU A 686 24.47 18.18 -36.02
CA GLU A 686 24.13 19.50 -35.49
C GLU A 686 25.25 20.49 -35.87
N GLU A 687 25.00 21.81 -35.75
CA GLU A 687 25.97 22.85 -36.14
C GLU A 687 27.33 22.74 -35.41
N GLN A 688 27.41 22.01 -34.30
CA GLN A 688 28.60 21.87 -33.45
C GLN A 688 29.09 20.42 -33.23
N GLY A 689 28.54 19.43 -33.96
CA GLY A 689 28.93 18.03 -33.79
C GLY A 689 27.85 17.02 -34.19
N LEU A 690 27.95 15.82 -33.62
CA LEU A 690 26.95 14.76 -33.76
C LEU A 690 26.73 14.06 -32.41
N SER A 691 25.51 13.63 -32.14
CA SER A 691 25.16 12.85 -30.94
C SER A 691 25.16 11.36 -31.26
N LEU A 692 25.87 10.58 -30.45
CA LEU A 692 25.97 9.12 -30.59
C LEU A 692 25.32 8.42 -29.38
N PRO A 693 24.29 7.57 -29.58
CA PRO A 693 23.69 6.79 -28.50
C PRO A 693 24.56 5.59 -28.08
N VAL A 694 25.62 5.84 -27.32
CA VAL A 694 26.58 4.86 -26.80
C VAL A 694 25.94 3.68 -26.06
N SER A 695 24.77 3.84 -25.44
CA SER A 695 24.05 2.74 -24.77
C SER A 695 23.72 1.56 -25.68
N ARG A 696 23.68 1.77 -27.01
CA ARG A 696 23.37 0.72 -27.98
C ARG A 696 24.40 -0.41 -27.97
N TRP A 697 25.66 -0.14 -27.63
CA TRP A 697 26.72 -1.14 -27.64
C TRP A 697 26.87 -1.79 -26.25
N LEU A 698 27.02 -3.12 -26.23
CA LEU A 698 27.31 -3.88 -25.00
C LEU A 698 28.81 -4.03 -24.73
N GLN A 699 29.65 -3.58 -25.66
CA GLN A 699 31.10 -3.62 -25.52
C GLN A 699 31.56 -2.54 -24.52
N PRO A 700 32.51 -2.86 -23.63
CA PRO A 700 33.06 -1.88 -22.69
C PRO A 700 33.93 -0.84 -23.40
N GLU A 701 34.40 -1.13 -24.62
CA GLU A 701 35.19 -0.23 -25.45
C GLU A 701 34.51 -0.06 -26.81
N ILE A 702 34.51 1.17 -27.29
CA ILE A 702 33.90 1.59 -28.55
C ILE A 702 34.91 2.47 -29.28
N TYR A 703 35.33 2.05 -30.46
CA TYR A 703 36.20 2.82 -31.32
C TYR A 703 35.36 3.56 -32.35
N LEU A 704 35.44 4.88 -32.32
CA LEU A 704 34.73 5.75 -33.24
C LEU A 704 35.69 6.28 -34.29
N THR A 705 35.29 6.24 -35.55
CA THR A 705 35.99 6.93 -36.63
C THR A 705 35.02 7.88 -37.32
N VAL A 706 35.36 9.17 -37.35
CA VAL A 706 34.62 10.19 -38.11
C VAL A 706 35.34 10.41 -39.42
N GLN A 707 34.67 10.22 -40.55
CA GLN A 707 35.19 10.56 -41.89
C GLN A 707 34.45 11.78 -42.42
N ALA A 708 35.17 12.87 -42.66
CA ALA A 708 34.67 14.06 -43.33
C ALA A 708 35.00 14.02 -44.84
N THR A 709 34.00 14.25 -45.68
CA THR A 709 34.19 14.53 -47.11
C THR A 709 34.21 16.04 -47.30
N LEU A 710 35.28 16.57 -47.88
CA LEU A 710 35.46 18.00 -48.13
C LEU A 710 34.82 18.41 -49.46
N GLU A 711 34.57 19.72 -49.66
CA GLU A 711 33.99 20.25 -50.91
C GLU A 711 34.83 19.93 -52.17
N ASN A 712 36.14 19.75 -52.01
CA ASN A 712 37.04 19.33 -53.10
C ASN A 712 37.02 17.81 -53.38
N GLY A 713 36.20 17.04 -52.64
CA GLY A 713 36.05 15.60 -52.77
C GLY A 713 37.08 14.76 -52.00
N LEU A 714 38.07 15.38 -51.35
CA LEU A 714 38.98 14.67 -50.45
C LEU A 714 38.22 14.16 -49.23
N LYS A 715 38.59 12.97 -48.75
CA LYS A 715 38.09 12.42 -47.50
C LYS A 715 39.20 12.43 -46.48
N VAL A 716 38.90 12.84 -45.26
CA VAL A 716 39.84 12.83 -44.14
C VAL A 716 39.11 12.26 -42.94
N SER A 717 39.81 11.47 -42.14
CA SER A 717 39.21 10.84 -40.98
C SER A 717 40.02 11.13 -39.72
N ASP A 718 39.37 10.97 -38.58
CA ASP A 718 40.01 10.88 -37.27
C ASP A 718 39.27 9.85 -36.43
N TRP A 719 39.92 9.31 -35.39
CA TRP A 719 39.33 8.28 -34.54
C TRP A 719 39.59 8.53 -33.06
N ILE A 720 38.70 8.01 -32.22
CA ILE A 720 38.82 8.02 -30.77
C ILE A 720 38.33 6.69 -30.19
N GLN A 721 38.91 6.30 -29.06
CA GLN A 721 38.35 5.26 -28.20
C GLN A 721 37.41 5.91 -27.18
N LEU A 722 36.25 5.31 -27.00
CA LEU A 722 35.31 5.54 -25.91
C LEU A 722 35.24 4.28 -25.06
N ASN A 723 35.06 4.46 -23.77
CA ASN A 723 34.73 3.40 -22.85
C ASN A 723 33.25 3.50 -22.47
N LYS A 724 32.57 2.37 -22.29
CA LYS A 724 31.21 2.35 -21.75
C LYS A 724 31.29 2.39 -20.24
N GLY A 725 30.54 3.28 -19.62
CA GLY A 725 30.45 3.34 -18.16
C GLY A 725 30.34 4.76 -17.63
N LEU A 726 30.50 4.87 -16.31
CA LEU A 726 30.35 6.08 -15.51
C LEU A 726 31.53 6.14 -14.53
N GLY A 727 31.88 7.34 -14.06
CA GLY A 727 32.75 7.45 -12.89
C GLY A 727 32.08 6.79 -11.68
N LEU A 728 32.83 6.05 -10.89
CA LEU A 728 32.32 5.38 -9.70
C LEU A 728 32.66 6.22 -8.47
N LEU A 729 31.63 6.71 -7.77
CA LEU A 729 31.77 7.31 -6.45
C LEU A 729 31.33 6.30 -5.39
N ASP A 730 32.28 5.77 -4.63
CA ASP A 730 32.01 4.89 -3.49
C ASP A 730 32.05 5.71 -2.20
N VAL A 731 30.89 5.93 -1.57
CA VAL A 731 30.79 6.71 -0.33
C VAL A 731 30.57 5.77 0.83
N ASN A 732 31.52 5.76 1.77
CA ASN A 732 31.50 4.91 2.96
C ASN A 732 31.50 5.76 4.24
N PHE A 733 30.42 5.67 5.01
CA PHE A 733 30.30 6.32 6.30
C PHE A 733 30.59 5.35 7.45
N ASN A 734 31.56 5.69 8.31
CA ASN A 734 31.78 4.99 9.56
C ASN A 734 30.76 5.48 10.62
N VAL A 735 29.56 4.91 10.58
CA VAL A 735 28.41 5.29 11.43
C VAL A 735 28.77 5.27 12.92
N ALA A 736 29.61 4.33 13.37
CA ALA A 736 30.00 4.23 14.78
C ALA A 736 30.73 5.49 15.27
N THR A 737 31.57 6.08 14.42
CA THR A 737 32.31 7.31 14.73
C THR A 737 31.45 8.58 14.57
N LEU A 738 30.41 8.52 13.74
CA LEU A 738 29.48 9.63 13.46
C LEU A 738 28.28 9.67 14.41
N ASN A 739 28.27 8.86 15.47
CA ASN A 739 27.19 8.81 16.46
C ASN A 739 26.87 10.17 17.12
N PHE A 740 27.81 11.13 17.10
CA PHE A 740 27.53 12.49 17.57
C PHE A 740 26.54 13.25 16.68
N LEU A 741 26.37 12.83 15.42
CA LEU A 741 25.39 13.37 14.49
C LEU A 741 23.97 12.86 14.74
N ASN A 742 23.81 11.75 15.48
CA ASN A 742 22.50 11.17 15.73
C ASN A 742 21.59 12.14 16.48
N LEU A 743 20.37 12.31 15.98
CA LEU A 743 19.29 13.04 16.65
C LEU A 743 19.04 12.39 18.03
N LYS A 744 19.17 13.17 19.10
CA LYS A 744 18.96 12.67 20.47
C LYS A 744 17.56 12.97 20.96
N ASN A 745 17.04 14.15 20.62
CA ASN A 745 15.76 14.66 21.08
C ASN A 745 14.97 15.24 19.90
N VAL A 746 13.76 14.74 19.67
CA VAL A 746 12.87 15.29 18.62
C VAL A 746 11.54 15.75 19.21
N ALA A 747 10.93 16.74 18.57
CA ALA A 747 9.56 17.14 18.86
C ALA A 747 8.64 16.85 17.67
N VAL A 748 7.51 16.23 17.94
CA VAL A 748 6.46 15.97 16.94
C VAL A 748 5.28 16.88 17.27
N ILE A 749 4.99 17.82 16.39
CA ILE A 749 3.88 18.76 16.52
C ILE A 749 2.77 18.32 15.57
N LEU A 750 1.59 18.08 16.13
CA LEU A 750 0.41 17.63 15.41
C LEU A 750 -0.62 18.77 15.37
N ASP A 751 -0.98 19.20 14.18
CA ASP A 751 -2.13 20.05 13.95
C ASP A 751 -3.41 19.24 14.16
N ALA A 752 -4.24 19.68 15.09
CA ALA A 752 -5.60 19.20 15.29
C ALA A 752 -6.61 20.34 15.15
N SER A 753 -6.31 21.38 14.37
CA SER A 753 -7.28 22.41 14.02
C SER A 753 -8.41 21.85 13.14
N ILE A 754 -9.52 22.57 13.04
CA ILE A 754 -10.73 22.10 12.34
C ILE A 754 -10.49 21.71 10.87
N SER A 755 -9.52 22.32 10.17
CA SER A 755 -9.17 21.99 8.77
C SER A 755 -8.63 20.56 8.60
N GLN A 756 -8.19 19.92 9.68
CA GLN A 756 -7.74 18.52 9.68
C GLN A 756 -8.89 17.52 9.52
N LEU A 757 -10.15 17.97 9.58
CA LEU A 757 -11.33 17.20 9.20
C LEU A 757 -11.53 17.13 7.68
N ASP A 758 -10.84 17.97 6.91
CA ASP A 758 -10.92 17.94 5.46
C ASP A 758 -10.37 16.62 4.89
N ASN A 759 -10.84 16.29 3.68
CA ASN A 759 -10.42 15.09 2.97
C ASN A 759 -9.04 15.25 2.32
N TRP A 760 -8.22 14.22 2.48
CA TRP A 760 -6.96 13.99 1.78
C TRP A 760 -6.99 12.56 1.23
N HIS A 761 -7.10 12.43 -0.10
CA HIS A 761 -7.30 11.15 -0.82
C HIS A 761 -8.50 10.34 -0.30
N GLY A 762 -9.64 11.01 -0.10
CA GLY A 762 -10.90 10.38 0.31
C GLY A 762 -10.95 9.96 1.79
N LYS A 763 -9.98 10.36 2.61
CA LYS A 763 -9.95 10.13 4.05
C LYS A 763 -9.64 11.43 4.79
N GLU A 764 -10.16 11.59 6.00
CA GLU A 764 -9.83 12.74 6.86
C GLU A 764 -8.31 12.82 7.13
N LYS A 765 -7.71 14.01 6.99
CA LYS A 765 -6.27 14.24 7.25
C LYS A 765 -5.87 13.76 8.64
N TRP A 766 -6.68 14.10 9.67
CA TRP A 766 -6.43 13.71 11.06
C TRP A 766 -6.34 12.20 11.26
N ARG A 767 -7.14 11.42 10.51
CA ARG A 767 -7.08 9.96 10.56
C ARG A 767 -5.74 9.45 10.03
N ALA A 768 -5.20 10.07 8.98
CA ALA A 768 -3.88 9.73 8.47
C ALA A 768 -2.77 10.10 9.46
N VAL A 769 -2.86 11.26 10.12
CA VAL A 769 -1.94 11.68 11.18
C VAL A 769 -1.93 10.69 12.34
N LYS A 770 -3.10 10.30 12.87
CA LYS A 770 -3.17 9.27 13.93
C LYS A 770 -2.59 7.95 13.48
N LYS A 771 -2.88 7.54 12.24
CA LYS A 771 -2.39 6.29 11.67
C LYS A 771 -0.86 6.29 11.58
N ILE A 772 -0.24 7.37 11.07
CA ILE A 772 1.20 7.40 10.87
C ILE A 772 1.98 7.46 12.19
N VAL A 773 1.50 8.22 13.18
CA VAL A 773 2.13 8.27 14.50
C VAL A 773 2.10 6.90 15.20
N MET A 774 1.13 6.05 14.87
CA MET A 774 0.97 4.70 15.41
C MET A 774 1.60 3.60 14.54
N ASP A 775 2.14 3.96 13.38
CA ASP A 775 2.71 3.02 12.42
C ASP A 775 3.89 2.25 13.05
N PRO A 776 3.96 0.92 12.95
CA PRO A 776 5.02 0.13 13.57
C PRO A 776 6.43 0.53 13.17
N ASP A 777 6.64 0.90 11.90
CA ASP A 777 7.98 1.23 11.38
C ASP A 777 8.43 2.60 11.91
N VAL A 778 7.49 3.54 11.98
CA VAL A 778 7.69 4.87 12.57
C VAL A 778 7.98 4.75 14.07
N ASP A 779 7.16 3.99 14.80
CA ASP A 779 7.33 3.71 16.23
C ASP A 779 8.70 3.08 16.55
N ALA A 780 9.16 2.15 15.69
CA ALA A 780 10.46 1.49 15.84
C ALA A 780 11.63 2.48 15.78
N LYS A 781 11.57 3.49 14.90
CA LYS A 781 12.61 4.52 14.77
C LYS A 781 12.45 5.67 15.75
N ILE A 782 11.25 6.26 15.84
CA ILE A 782 11.01 7.50 16.61
C ILE A 782 11.30 7.31 18.10
N LYS A 783 11.06 6.12 18.67
CA LYS A 783 11.32 5.85 20.09
C LYS A 783 12.80 5.95 20.47
N LEU A 784 13.71 5.77 19.50
CA LEU A 784 15.15 5.90 19.70
C LEU A 784 15.60 7.37 19.80
N LEU A 785 14.72 8.31 19.42
CA LEU A 785 15.00 9.75 19.33
C LEU A 785 14.39 10.57 20.49
N ASN A 786 14.05 9.92 21.60
CA ASN A 786 13.41 10.51 22.80
C ASN A 786 12.29 11.53 22.50
N PRO A 787 11.25 11.13 21.75
CA PRO A 787 10.32 12.08 21.15
C PRO A 787 9.40 12.73 22.18
N SER A 788 9.19 14.04 22.06
CA SER A 788 8.05 14.73 22.65
C SER A 788 6.92 14.87 21.64
N TYR A 789 5.67 14.78 22.08
CA TYR A 789 4.50 14.99 21.25
C TYR A 789 3.70 16.19 21.76
N LEU A 790 3.44 17.12 20.86
CA LEU A 790 2.61 18.30 21.09
C LEU A 790 1.45 18.27 20.10
N VAL A 791 0.31 18.78 20.53
CA VAL A 791 -0.86 18.99 19.67
C VAL A 791 -1.34 20.43 19.85
N PHE A 792 -1.89 21.04 18.80
CA PHE A 792 -2.59 22.32 18.89
C PHE A 792 -3.95 22.27 18.23
N GLY A 793 -4.85 23.17 18.64
CA GLY A 793 -6.20 23.28 18.08
C GLY A 793 -7.16 22.18 18.53
N SER A 794 -6.92 21.50 19.65
CA SER A 794 -7.76 20.36 20.08
C SER A 794 -8.64 20.66 21.30
N GLN A 795 -8.30 21.67 22.11
CA GLN A 795 -8.95 21.88 23.41
C GLN A 795 -10.22 22.69 23.30
N ARG A 796 -10.23 23.74 22.48
CA ARG A 796 -11.36 24.66 22.37
C ARG A 796 -11.89 24.71 20.94
N PRO A 797 -13.22 24.82 20.76
CA PRO A 797 -13.79 25.05 19.44
C PRO A 797 -13.22 26.30 18.74
N HIS A 798 -13.05 26.22 17.43
CA HIS A 798 -12.41 27.24 16.59
C HIS A 798 -13.05 28.63 16.70
N TYR A 799 -14.36 28.71 16.98
CA TYR A 799 -15.06 29.99 17.14
C TYR A 799 -14.58 30.81 18.35
N PHE A 800 -13.87 30.21 19.31
CA PHE A 800 -13.23 30.93 20.41
C PHE A 800 -11.92 31.62 19.99
N GLY A 801 -11.32 31.25 18.85
CA GLY A 801 -10.05 31.83 18.40
C GLY A 801 -8.94 31.72 19.43
N ASP A 802 -8.86 30.59 20.17
CA ASP A 802 -7.90 30.42 21.27
C ASP A 802 -6.48 30.18 20.73
N CYS A 803 -5.70 31.25 20.67
CA CYS A 803 -4.33 31.24 20.16
C CYS A 803 -3.30 30.61 21.10
N ASP A 804 -3.73 30.20 22.30
CA ASP A 804 -2.92 29.44 23.25
C ASP A 804 -3.35 27.95 23.32
N ASP A 805 -4.24 27.49 22.41
CA ASP A 805 -4.70 26.10 22.34
C ASP A 805 -3.60 25.15 21.87
N GLN A 806 -2.72 24.79 22.81
CA GLN A 806 -1.71 23.75 22.65
C GLN A 806 -1.63 22.86 23.89
N GLN A 807 -1.25 21.60 23.69
CA GLN A 807 -1.06 20.62 24.74
C GLN A 807 0.19 19.77 24.49
N VAL A 808 1.03 19.62 25.50
CA VAL A 808 2.07 18.59 25.51
C VAL A 808 1.43 17.25 25.89
N LEU A 809 1.35 16.33 24.94
CA LEU A 809 0.84 14.98 25.15
C LEU A 809 1.89 14.12 25.84
N VAL A 810 3.13 14.20 25.38
CA VAL A 810 4.28 13.48 25.93
C VAL A 810 5.48 14.40 25.97
N LYS A 811 6.11 14.47 27.14
CA LYS A 811 7.40 15.15 27.32
C LYS A 811 8.53 14.23 26.86
N GLN A 812 9.67 14.81 26.51
CA GLN A 812 10.90 14.04 26.20
C GLN A 812 11.19 12.99 27.28
N GLY A 813 11.59 11.79 26.85
CA GLY A 813 11.83 10.63 27.72
C GLY A 813 10.57 9.93 28.24
N GLY A 814 9.38 10.52 28.08
CA GLY A 814 8.10 9.94 28.51
C GLY A 814 7.38 9.10 27.46
N TYR A 815 8.04 8.78 26.35
CA TYR A 815 7.40 8.10 25.22
C TYR A 815 7.02 6.64 25.56
N SER A 816 5.76 6.32 25.28
CA SER A 816 5.27 4.94 25.24
C SER A 816 4.17 4.87 24.19
N LYS A 817 4.27 3.92 23.26
CA LYS A 817 3.26 3.71 22.21
C LYS A 817 1.84 3.60 22.77
N ALA A 818 1.67 2.82 23.84
CA ALA A 818 0.38 2.64 24.51
C ALA A 818 -0.13 3.95 25.13
N PHE A 819 0.76 4.75 25.71
CA PHE A 819 0.40 6.04 26.27
C PHE A 819 -0.03 7.04 25.19
N ILE A 820 0.77 7.20 24.12
CA ILE A 820 0.43 8.10 23.00
C ILE A 820 -0.89 7.66 22.35
N LYS A 821 -1.06 6.37 22.07
CA LYS A 821 -2.31 5.83 21.50
C LYS A 821 -3.54 6.27 22.30
N ARG A 822 -3.45 6.18 23.63
CA ARG A 822 -4.51 6.59 24.55
C ARG A 822 -4.72 8.10 24.63
N GLN A 823 -3.67 8.91 24.43
CA GLN A 823 -3.83 10.37 24.35
C GLN A 823 -4.47 10.77 23.01
N LEU A 824 -3.93 10.30 21.88
CA LEU A 824 -4.45 10.59 20.54
C LEU A 824 -5.89 10.12 20.32
N SER A 825 -6.32 9.04 20.98
CA SER A 825 -7.70 8.57 20.89
C SER A 825 -8.71 9.53 21.55
N LYS A 826 -8.26 10.42 22.44
CA LYS A 826 -9.10 11.41 23.12
C LYS A 826 -9.19 12.75 22.38
N LEU A 827 -8.37 12.94 21.36
CA LEU A 827 -8.25 14.19 20.64
C LEU A 827 -9.11 14.17 19.37
N GLU A 828 -9.89 15.21 19.20
CA GLU A 828 -10.68 15.49 18.00
C GLU A 828 -10.29 16.87 17.47
N PRO A 829 -10.24 17.07 16.14
CA PRO A 829 -9.92 18.36 15.60
C PRO A 829 -11.08 19.33 15.81
N ASN A 830 -10.82 20.50 16.40
CA ASN A 830 -11.91 21.37 16.85
C ASN A 830 -11.60 22.87 16.79
N GLY A 831 -10.35 23.24 17.04
CA GLY A 831 -9.86 24.60 17.29
C GLY A 831 -9.22 25.29 16.07
N VAL A 832 -8.57 26.42 16.34
CA VAL A 832 -7.80 27.19 15.34
C VAL A 832 -6.34 26.70 15.27
N SER A 833 -5.63 27.06 14.19
CA SER A 833 -4.20 26.74 14.06
C SER A 833 -3.33 27.68 14.92
N ALA A 834 -3.01 27.24 16.14
CA ALA A 834 -2.16 27.93 17.12
C ALA A 834 -0.68 27.47 17.05
N LEU A 835 -0.13 27.42 15.84
CA LEU A 835 1.19 26.85 15.53
C LEU A 835 2.36 27.50 16.31
N LEU A 836 2.38 28.82 16.44
CA LEU A 836 3.42 29.58 17.13
C LEU A 836 3.45 29.27 18.63
N ALA A 837 2.30 29.03 19.25
CA ALA A 837 2.23 28.60 20.64
C ALA A 837 2.82 27.21 20.82
N ALA A 838 2.49 26.27 19.92
CA ALA A 838 3.07 24.93 19.91
C ALA A 838 4.58 24.94 19.65
N LEU A 839 5.06 25.76 18.72
CA LEU A 839 6.49 25.92 18.44
C LEU A 839 7.23 26.50 19.65
N LYS A 840 6.70 27.54 20.31
CA LYS A 840 7.30 28.08 21.54
C LYS A 840 7.46 27.00 22.62
N GLU A 841 6.46 26.14 22.78
CA GLU A 841 6.53 25.04 23.75
C GLU A 841 7.50 23.94 23.31
N ALA A 842 7.57 23.61 22.01
CA ALA A 842 8.54 22.66 21.49
C ALA A 842 9.98 23.15 21.70
N TYR A 843 10.29 24.40 21.37
CA TYR A 843 11.63 24.99 21.56
C TYR A 843 12.06 25.06 23.03
N ARG A 844 11.14 25.17 24.00
CA ARG A 844 11.46 25.06 25.43
C ARG A 844 12.04 23.70 25.81
N GLN A 845 11.74 22.66 25.03
CA GLN A 845 12.28 21.32 25.22
C GLN A 845 13.63 21.12 24.51
N GLN A 846 14.16 22.15 23.81
CA GLN A 846 15.44 22.11 23.10
C GLN A 846 15.62 20.88 22.18
N PRO A 847 14.67 20.60 21.26
CA PRO A 847 14.79 19.48 20.33
C PRO A 847 15.88 19.74 19.29
N ASP A 848 16.55 18.68 18.85
CA ASP A 848 17.48 18.71 17.70
C ASP A 848 16.70 18.89 16.39
N LYS A 849 15.50 18.27 16.31
CA LYS A 849 14.62 18.33 15.14
C LYS A 849 13.15 18.38 15.53
N ILE A 850 12.36 19.17 14.83
CA ILE A 850 10.91 19.28 14.95
C ILE A 850 10.26 18.71 13.70
N TYR A 851 9.36 17.74 13.85
CA TYR A 851 8.48 17.26 12.80
C TYR A 851 7.09 17.90 12.97
N LEU A 852 6.70 18.75 12.03
CA LEU A 852 5.43 19.45 12.04
C LEU A 852 4.47 18.83 11.02
N PHE A 853 3.30 18.40 11.47
CA PHE A 853 2.20 17.94 10.61
C PHE A 853 1.11 19.00 10.65
N ALA A 854 0.89 19.70 9.55
CA ALA A 854 -0.06 20.81 9.47
C ALA A 854 -0.62 20.96 8.06
N ASP A 855 -1.72 21.68 7.91
CA ASP A 855 -2.27 22.04 6.60
C ASP A 855 -2.42 23.55 6.39
N ASN A 856 -2.12 24.35 7.43
CA ASN A 856 -2.15 25.79 7.31
C ASN A 856 -1.07 26.46 8.18
N LYS A 857 -0.71 27.70 7.82
CA LYS A 857 0.11 28.57 8.67
C LYS A 857 -0.66 28.95 9.94
N ASP A 858 0.03 29.61 10.85
CA ASP A 858 -0.57 30.10 12.08
C ASP A 858 -1.75 31.05 11.78
N SER A 859 -2.93 30.77 12.35
CA SER A 859 -4.14 31.59 12.15
C SER A 859 -4.22 32.79 13.08
N CYS A 860 -3.34 32.86 14.07
CA CYS A 860 -3.32 33.84 15.16
C CYS A 860 -2.24 34.92 14.99
N ASP A 861 -1.13 34.60 14.33
CA ASP A 861 -0.04 35.51 14.04
C ASP A 861 0.51 35.28 12.63
N ASP A 862 0.09 36.13 11.69
CA ASP A 862 0.64 36.15 10.33
C ASP A 862 2.10 36.66 10.30
N SER A 863 2.62 37.20 11.40
CA SER A 863 3.96 37.80 11.43
C SER A 863 5.04 36.74 11.66
N PHE A 864 5.90 36.57 10.66
CA PHE A 864 7.09 35.72 10.76
C PHE A 864 8.09 36.20 11.85
N ARG A 865 7.93 37.42 12.37
CA ARG A 865 8.84 38.06 13.34
C ARG A 865 8.87 37.35 14.69
N GLY A 866 7.73 36.88 15.19
CA GLY A 866 7.66 36.13 16.46
C GLY A 866 8.48 34.85 16.41
N LEU A 867 8.44 34.19 15.24
CA LEU A 867 9.16 32.97 14.93
C LEU A 867 10.67 33.19 14.77
N GLU A 868 11.09 34.27 14.11
CA GLU A 868 12.53 34.59 13.95
C GLU A 868 13.25 34.76 15.29
N LYS A 869 12.58 35.36 16.28
CA LYS A 869 13.15 35.50 17.62
C LYS A 869 13.34 34.14 18.29
N LEU A 870 12.43 33.20 18.03
CA LEU A 870 12.48 31.84 18.56
C LEU A 870 13.62 31.05 17.91
N ILE A 871 13.70 31.07 16.57
CA ILE A 871 14.75 30.40 15.78
C ILE A 871 16.14 30.92 16.18
N ARG A 872 16.32 32.24 16.34
CA ARG A 872 17.62 32.81 16.77
C ARG A 872 18.06 32.35 18.17
N GLY A 873 17.13 32.01 19.05
CA GLY A 873 17.43 31.55 20.41
C GLY A 873 17.90 30.09 20.47
N SER A 874 17.59 29.32 19.42
CA SER A 874 18.00 27.94 19.26
C SER A 874 18.34 27.72 17.79
N PRO A 875 19.55 28.15 17.37
CA PRO A 875 20.11 27.65 16.12
C PRO A 875 20.21 26.11 16.24
N GLN A 876 20.74 25.30 15.34
CA GLN A 876 20.76 23.83 15.49
C GLN A 876 19.40 23.11 15.42
N THR A 877 18.28 23.67 15.90
CA THR A 877 16.97 23.00 15.77
C THR A 877 16.46 23.10 14.33
N GLN A 878 16.34 21.96 13.64
CA GLN A 878 15.76 21.86 12.29
C GLN A 878 14.24 21.68 12.33
N ILE A 879 13.49 22.29 11.41
CA ILE A 879 12.03 22.08 11.29
C ILE A 879 11.70 21.40 9.96
N VAL A 880 11.20 20.16 10.04
CA VAL A 880 10.68 19.40 8.90
C VAL A 880 9.15 19.47 8.94
N ILE A 881 8.56 19.92 7.83
CA ILE A 881 7.13 20.19 7.73
C ILE A 881 6.50 19.20 6.75
N PHE A 882 5.43 18.54 7.18
CA PHE A 882 4.57 17.70 6.36
C PHE A 882 3.24 18.43 6.16
N ALA A 883 3.11 19.10 5.03
CA ALA A 883 1.92 19.82 4.62
C ALA A 883 0.88 18.84 4.04
N LEU A 884 -0.26 18.68 4.70
CA LEU A 884 -1.27 17.69 4.33
C LEU A 884 -2.43 18.29 3.52
N GLY A 885 -2.73 17.69 2.38
CA GLY A 885 -3.81 18.15 1.50
C GLY A 885 -3.43 19.34 0.62
N GLN A 886 -4.44 19.97 0.01
CA GLN A 886 -4.23 21.14 -0.83
C GLN A 886 -4.03 22.37 0.05
N ILE A 887 -2.83 22.94 0.02
CA ILE A 887 -2.48 24.15 0.76
C ILE A 887 -2.30 25.33 -0.20
N THR A 888 -2.54 26.56 0.29
CA THR A 888 -2.45 27.75 -0.56
C THR A 888 -1.00 28.08 -0.90
N PRO A 889 -0.72 28.73 -2.06
CA PRO A 889 0.65 29.15 -2.39
C PRO A 889 1.32 30.04 -1.35
N ASP A 890 0.56 30.90 -0.66
CA ASP A 890 1.06 31.73 0.45
C ASP A 890 1.50 30.85 1.64
N THR A 891 0.71 29.84 2.00
CA THR A 891 1.06 28.86 3.04
C THR A 891 2.33 28.08 2.65
N VAL A 892 2.45 27.65 1.39
CA VAL A 892 3.64 26.94 0.88
C VAL A 892 4.87 27.82 1.07
N GLN A 893 4.86 29.05 0.55
CA GLN A 893 5.99 29.98 0.65
C GLN A 893 6.35 30.28 2.12
N TRP A 894 5.36 30.39 2.99
CA TRP A 894 5.59 30.60 4.42
C TRP A 894 6.27 29.40 5.07
N PHE A 895 5.82 28.17 4.77
CA PHE A 895 6.45 26.94 5.26
C PHE A 895 7.84 26.72 4.68
N GLU A 896 8.06 26.98 3.39
CA GLU A 896 9.38 26.92 2.75
C GLU A 896 10.36 27.85 3.46
N LYS A 897 9.96 29.11 3.70
CA LYS A 897 10.78 30.08 4.42
C LYS A 897 11.09 29.64 5.87
N LEU A 898 10.15 28.97 6.53
CA LEU A 898 10.37 28.40 7.87
C LEU A 898 11.37 27.25 7.85
N ALA A 899 11.15 26.29 6.96
CA ALA A 899 12.05 25.17 6.75
C ALA A 899 13.47 25.65 6.40
N GLU A 900 13.61 26.52 5.39
CA GLU A 900 14.89 27.07 4.94
C GLU A 900 15.67 27.76 6.06
N LYS A 901 15.01 28.64 6.84
CA LYS A 901 15.67 29.35 7.95
C LYS A 901 16.18 28.45 9.07
N THR A 902 15.69 27.22 9.15
CA THR A 902 16.12 26.24 10.15
C THR A 902 17.01 25.15 9.57
N GLY A 903 17.34 25.20 8.27
CA GLY A 903 18.01 24.09 7.57
C GLY A 903 17.14 22.83 7.48
N GLY A 904 15.83 22.97 7.68
CA GLY A 904 14.84 21.92 7.54
C GLY A 904 14.23 21.85 6.14
N ARG A 905 13.10 21.16 5.99
CA ARG A 905 12.46 20.90 4.68
C ARG A 905 10.94 20.92 4.74
N LEU A 906 10.32 21.22 3.61
CA LEU A 906 8.88 21.08 3.39
C LEU A 906 8.60 19.86 2.50
N PHE A 907 7.67 19.02 2.94
CA PHE A 907 7.11 17.92 2.17
C PHE A 907 5.62 18.13 1.97
N GLN A 908 5.14 17.94 0.74
CA GLN A 908 3.71 17.89 0.40
C GLN A 908 3.38 16.48 -0.11
N PRO A 909 3.26 15.47 0.77
CA PRO A 909 3.04 14.11 0.33
C PRO A 909 1.69 13.95 -0.38
N GLU A 910 1.69 13.22 -1.48
CA GLU A 910 0.49 12.94 -2.29
C GLU A 910 -0.34 11.77 -1.77
N ASN A 911 0.12 11.04 -0.75
CA ASN A 911 -0.64 9.96 -0.12
C ASN A 911 0.02 9.53 1.20
N TYR A 912 -0.63 8.60 1.90
CA TYR A 912 -0.13 8.05 3.16
C TYR A 912 1.25 7.37 3.01
N ASP A 913 1.50 6.68 1.91
CA ASP A 913 2.76 5.94 1.72
C ASP A 913 3.93 6.89 1.47
N ALA A 914 3.71 7.96 0.70
CA ALA A 914 4.66 9.06 0.54
C ALA A 914 4.92 9.78 1.88
N LEU A 915 3.88 10.06 2.67
CA LEU A 915 4.03 10.64 4.01
C LEU A 915 4.88 9.73 4.92
N LYS A 916 4.59 8.43 4.92
CA LYS A 916 5.33 7.43 5.71
C LYS A 916 6.78 7.38 5.29
N LYS A 917 7.05 7.25 3.99
CA LYS A 917 8.40 7.20 3.42
C LYS A 917 9.19 8.45 3.80
N ASN A 918 8.66 9.63 3.49
CA ASN A 918 9.33 10.91 3.74
C ASN A 918 9.65 11.10 5.24
N TRP A 919 8.75 10.71 6.13
CA TRP A 919 9.02 10.83 7.57
C TRP A 919 10.06 9.82 8.06
N LEU A 920 10.00 8.57 7.59
CA LEU A 920 11.01 7.56 7.92
C LEU A 920 12.41 7.91 7.41
N ASP A 921 12.48 8.58 6.25
CA ASP A 921 13.74 9.05 5.67
C ASP A 921 14.32 10.20 6.50
N GLU A 922 13.48 11.12 6.97
CA GLU A 922 13.89 12.28 7.80
C GLU A 922 14.23 11.92 9.27
N MET A 923 13.89 10.71 9.71
CA MET A 923 14.33 10.14 11.00
C MET A 923 15.73 9.56 10.95
N VAL A 924 16.27 9.32 9.76
CA VAL A 924 17.62 8.81 9.58
C VAL A 924 18.51 9.95 9.13
N LEU A 925 19.74 9.99 9.67
CA LEU A 925 20.71 10.93 9.14
C LEU A 925 21.01 10.54 7.69
N SER A 926 20.89 11.48 6.78
CA SER A 926 21.16 11.28 5.36
C SER A 926 22.19 12.30 4.89
N TYR A 927 22.87 11.97 3.81
CA TYR A 927 23.66 12.91 3.04
C TYR A 927 22.99 13.16 1.70
N GLU A 928 23.37 14.26 1.08
CA GLU A 928 22.90 14.71 -0.22
C GLU A 928 24.09 14.80 -1.17
N LEU A 929 23.89 14.36 -2.40
CA LEU A 929 24.85 14.47 -3.47
C LEU A 929 24.26 15.40 -4.53
N TYR A 930 24.99 16.44 -4.89
CA TYR A 930 24.59 17.43 -5.89
C TYR A 930 25.54 17.41 -7.08
N SER A 931 25.01 17.71 -8.27
CA SER A 931 25.77 18.07 -9.47
C SER A 931 25.43 19.54 -9.78
N GLY A 932 26.38 20.45 -9.53
CA GLY A 932 26.07 21.88 -9.41
C GLY A 932 25.02 22.16 -8.32
N ASP A 933 23.85 22.68 -8.73
CA ASP A 933 22.71 22.96 -7.85
C ASP A 933 21.62 21.86 -7.89
N GLU A 934 21.76 20.86 -8.76
CA GLU A 934 20.79 19.77 -8.91
C GLU A 934 21.06 18.65 -7.92
N LEU A 935 20.03 18.24 -7.17
CA LEU A 935 20.12 17.11 -6.23
C LEU A 935 20.12 15.79 -7.02
N VAL A 936 21.27 15.12 -7.06
CA VAL A 936 21.44 13.80 -7.70
C VAL A 936 20.84 12.71 -6.82
N SER A 937 21.14 12.72 -5.52
CA SER A 937 20.68 11.68 -4.62
C SER A 937 20.66 12.13 -3.16
N ARG A 938 19.75 11.51 -2.38
CA ARG A 938 19.73 11.60 -0.92
C ARG A 938 19.61 10.21 -0.34
N VAL A 939 20.58 9.81 0.46
CA VAL A 939 20.66 8.44 0.99
C VAL A 939 20.99 8.51 2.49
N PRO A 940 20.40 7.62 3.32
CA PRO A 940 20.86 7.43 4.69
C PRO A 940 22.38 7.25 4.78
N LEU A 941 22.99 7.67 5.89
CA LEU A 941 24.39 7.38 6.13
C LEU A 941 24.65 5.87 6.09
N GLY A 942 25.58 5.47 5.23
CA GLY A 942 25.95 4.09 5.00
C GLY A 942 26.83 3.96 3.77
N GLU A 943 27.18 2.74 3.39
CA GLU A 943 27.91 2.48 2.15
C GLU A 943 26.99 2.64 0.95
N LYS A 944 27.42 3.41 -0.05
CA LYS A 944 26.69 3.55 -1.31
C LYS A 944 27.65 3.85 -2.46
N LYS A 945 27.45 3.11 -3.55
CA LYS A 945 28.11 3.32 -4.83
C LYS A 945 27.21 4.09 -5.78
N TYR A 946 27.76 5.12 -6.40
CA TYR A 946 27.12 5.90 -7.45
C TYR A 946 27.90 5.77 -8.75
N TYR A 947 27.18 5.59 -9.83
CA TYR A 947 27.71 5.65 -11.18
C TYR A 947 27.27 7.01 -11.75
N LEU A 948 28.22 7.91 -11.92
CA LEU A 948 28.01 9.33 -12.21
C LEU A 948 28.76 9.76 -13.47
N ASP A 949 28.22 10.70 -14.23
CA ASP A 949 28.94 11.28 -15.37
C ASP A 949 30.15 12.07 -14.87
N PRO A 950 31.23 12.21 -15.66
CA PRO A 950 32.38 13.03 -15.26
C PRO A 950 31.95 14.48 -14.99
N GLY A 951 32.41 15.06 -13.88
CA GLY A 951 32.02 16.41 -13.48
C GLY A 951 32.31 16.75 -12.02
N GLU A 952 31.92 17.96 -11.63
CA GLU A 952 32.02 18.45 -10.26
C GLU A 952 30.75 18.10 -9.48
N TYR A 953 30.95 17.42 -8.36
CA TYR A 953 29.88 17.02 -7.44
C TYR A 953 30.11 17.64 -6.08
N ARG A 954 29.02 17.86 -5.35
CA ARG A 954 29.06 18.36 -3.98
C ARG A 954 28.30 17.42 -3.06
N LEU A 955 29.02 16.78 -2.15
CA LEU A 955 28.45 15.98 -1.07
C LEU A 955 28.13 16.90 0.10
N GLN A 956 26.89 16.90 0.58
CA GLN A 956 26.44 17.67 1.74
C GLN A 956 25.92 16.75 2.82
N ILE A 957 26.32 17.00 4.07
CA ILE A 957 25.81 16.29 5.24
C ILE A 957 25.07 17.32 6.10
N PRO A 958 23.73 17.43 5.97
CA PRO A 958 22.96 18.38 6.76
C PRO A 958 22.95 17.98 8.24
N TYR A 959 23.62 18.77 9.09
CA TYR A 959 23.63 18.56 10.53
C TYR A 959 23.38 19.88 11.30
N GLY A 960 22.22 19.98 11.95
CA GLY A 960 21.84 21.21 12.66
C GLY A 960 21.66 22.38 11.70
N HIS A 961 22.33 23.51 11.95
CA HIS A 961 22.39 24.65 11.02
C HIS A 961 23.68 24.70 10.18
N GLU A 962 24.64 23.83 10.46
CA GLU A 962 25.89 23.78 9.72
C GLU A 962 25.79 22.66 8.68
N THR A 963 25.79 23.03 7.40
CA THR A 963 25.91 22.07 6.32
C THR A 963 27.38 21.89 6.03
N GLU A 964 27.95 20.75 6.43
CA GLU A 964 29.28 20.36 5.99
C GLU A 964 29.17 19.92 4.53
N SER A 965 29.89 20.60 3.64
CA SER A 965 29.91 20.32 2.21
C SER A 965 31.31 20.04 1.72
N MET A 966 31.44 19.05 0.85
CA MET A 966 32.69 18.70 0.18
C MET A 966 32.45 18.71 -1.32
N GLU A 967 33.32 19.41 -2.03
CA GLU A 967 33.39 19.37 -3.49
C GLU A 967 34.33 18.24 -3.91
N LEU A 968 33.93 17.48 -4.92
CA LEU A 968 34.68 16.37 -5.48
C LEU A 968 34.55 16.40 -7.00
N SER A 969 35.66 16.23 -7.70
CA SER A 969 35.67 16.08 -9.15
C SER A 969 35.73 14.59 -9.47
N LEU A 970 34.76 14.10 -10.23
CA LEU A 970 34.83 12.78 -10.86
C LEU A 970 35.43 12.95 -12.24
N GLU A 971 36.68 12.54 -12.37
CA GLU A 971 37.31 12.41 -13.66
C GLU A 971 36.77 11.19 -14.41
N ASN A 972 37.01 11.19 -15.71
CA ASN A 972 36.50 10.16 -16.59
C ASN A 972 37.13 8.78 -16.26
N GLY A 973 36.29 7.77 -16.02
CA GLY A 973 36.77 6.44 -15.60
C GLY A 973 37.35 6.38 -14.19
N SER A 974 37.24 7.45 -13.40
CA SER A 974 37.75 7.43 -12.04
C SER A 974 36.85 6.62 -11.11
N HIS A 975 37.48 5.92 -10.18
CA HIS A 975 36.87 5.36 -8.99
C HIS A 975 37.30 6.20 -7.79
N VAL A 976 36.40 7.06 -7.32
CA VAL A 976 36.62 7.90 -6.14
C VAL A 976 35.96 7.22 -4.95
N THR A 977 36.76 6.80 -3.97
CA THR A 977 36.27 6.32 -2.68
C THR A 977 36.35 7.44 -1.65
N LEU A 978 35.24 7.71 -0.97
CA LEU A 978 35.13 8.64 0.15
C LEU A 978 34.90 7.87 1.44
N GLU A 979 35.87 7.89 2.34
CA GLU A 979 35.71 7.36 3.69
C GLU A 979 35.43 8.52 4.67
N ILE A 980 34.23 8.54 5.23
CA ILE A 980 33.73 9.63 6.07
C ILE A 980 33.63 9.13 7.51
N THR A 981 34.39 9.76 8.39
CA THR A 981 34.53 9.38 9.80
C THR A 981 34.28 10.55 10.73
N GLY A 982 33.95 10.25 11.98
CA GLY A 982 33.76 11.24 13.04
C GLY A 982 34.93 11.27 14.02
N GLU A 983 35.62 12.41 14.15
CA GLU A 983 36.71 12.56 15.12
C GLU A 983 36.48 13.79 15.99
N LYS A 984 36.34 13.60 17.32
CA LYS A 984 36.14 14.68 18.30
C LYS A 984 34.95 15.62 17.97
N GLY A 985 33.87 15.05 17.43
CA GLY A 985 32.67 15.81 17.06
C GLY A 985 32.81 16.61 15.76
N LYS A 986 33.84 16.33 14.95
CA LYS A 986 34.01 16.87 13.60
C LYS A 986 33.97 15.75 12.57
N ILE A 987 33.48 16.07 11.38
CA ILE A 987 33.50 15.15 10.23
C ILE A 987 34.89 15.23 9.60
N LYS A 988 35.49 14.07 9.33
CA LYS A 988 36.76 13.93 8.61
C LYS A 988 36.49 13.07 7.37
N VAL A 989 36.90 13.56 6.22
CA VAL A 989 36.77 12.84 4.95
C VAL A 989 38.15 12.46 4.43
N ASN A 990 38.35 11.18 4.16
CA ASN A 990 39.50 10.68 3.42
C ASN A 990 39.03 10.36 2.00
N GLN A 991 39.61 11.02 1.01
CA GLN A 991 39.35 10.74 -0.40
C GLN A 991 40.49 9.89 -0.98
N ILE A 992 40.13 8.81 -1.66
CA ILE A 992 41.05 7.95 -2.40
C ILE A 992 40.56 7.95 -3.86
N THR A 993 41.40 8.38 -4.79
CA THR A 993 41.08 8.36 -6.23
C THR A 993 41.93 7.30 -6.91
N GLU A 994 41.27 6.32 -7.51
CA GLU A 994 41.86 5.30 -8.37
C GLU A 994 41.40 5.55 -9.82
N HIS A 995 42.28 5.39 -10.79
CA HIS A 995 41.89 5.40 -12.21
C HIS A 995 41.69 3.94 -12.63
N LEU A 996 40.47 3.60 -13.07
CA LEU A 996 40.10 2.24 -13.50
C LEU A 996 40.73 1.84 -14.83
#